data_AF-A0A9E2PW36-F1
#
_entry.id   AF-A0A9E2PW36-F1
#
_cell.length_a   1.000
_cell.length_b   1.000
_cell.length_c   1.000
_cell.angle_alpha   90.00
_cell.angle_beta   90.00
_cell.angle_gamma   90.00
#
_symmetry.space_group_name_H-M   'P 1'
#
loop_
_entity.id
_entity.type
_entity.pdbx_description
1 polymer ?
#
loop_
_entity_poly.entity_id
_entity_poly.type
_entity_poly.pdbx_seq_one_letter_code
_entity_poly.pdbx_strand_id
1 'polypeptide(L)'
;MNTDNLQRVRLVKSLPTTCHLVGLRQACRRVAVGLVVFSLALFLLGPAWAADGDLDPSFNPGVGVKSVPMLWGRINYADSIGKMMITGSFTEMGGYPRSGIARLKADGSLDDTFNAAITGYVNGCILLNNGSPDSQMLICGDFSIPSKDPLKPPYYGLARLNADGSVDDTFAHTFTTGDGVQAMGKQVDGNIVVGGYAMKVSGYPDNAYFLVRLNNNGAVDTNYMLSAPGGNVNGLWVDQGVAGQVRLFGTIPRFSDPTHVDHMLLLSADGKTKVSGIGDEIVNGTILGMTWQGSNTVIFGSFTQVHGQSRNGIARLLPTGGLDPTFIIGSGANGHVKRAVNDDDKLVLNGYFNSFNGTPCGYMVRLNNDGTVDGEFNKGGSGADDRIWNVFKQSDLSWVVLGAFQSFNGSPRQCLASLDINGNLTSNYPLFTTSFPISAPKVYAVQDSPQGIYIAGTFSRYGGKLHRRVARVNYDGTPDASFRAGIGGVVNGISIQQDGKLLVAGHFGVGTGYVGCTSLARLNLDGTMDLTFKPVLTKADGSLPDIFMVDSLDNGQIMIGGDFAKIADANHVMQPRTAFARLNPDGSLDTTFTAQITIPNGTNIKVKAGGEMNGLYPIGGYVLYNGSPAGFYTRLTSNGDLDPDFGPAGPAPHINLFDGEVRCGTGTSDGRVVVGGDFTHVHDGQGFNLSRSYIARFTVNGLLDNTFVANPGANNPIYVIQRQDPKDKIFIGGAFTSYNGVVRNYVARLNPNGSVDTTFNPGTGANGPVYAFDWNDYIRRLRIVGGFTSYQGVSRPGIAQIFASAGSFDPALFLLIIDSPTGSIK
;
A
#
# COMPACT_ATOMS: atom_id res chain seq x y z
N MET A 1 -82.20 12.66 19.92
CA MET A 1 -82.26 13.91 20.70
C MET A 1 -81.04 13.92 21.61
N ASN A 2 -79.98 14.60 21.18
CA ASN A 2 -79.60 15.97 21.55
C ASN A 2 -78.75 16.03 22.84
N THR A 3 -77.45 16.19 22.60
CA THR A 3 -76.54 17.25 23.10
C THR A 3 -76.67 17.83 24.51
N ASP A 4 -75.50 17.85 25.16
CA ASP A 4 -74.88 18.89 26.01
C ASP A 4 -75.36 19.13 27.45
N ASN A 5 -74.45 18.92 28.43
CA ASN A 5 -73.79 20.02 29.16
C ASN A 5 -72.86 19.60 30.33
N LEU A 6 -71.67 20.24 30.35
CA LEU A 6 -70.90 20.87 31.46
C LEU A 6 -70.80 20.29 32.89
N GLN A 7 -69.52 20.14 33.30
CA GLN A 7 -68.86 20.45 34.61
C GLN A 7 -69.31 19.79 35.93
N ARG A 8 -68.35 19.17 36.65
CA ARG A 8 -67.77 19.64 37.95
C ARG A 8 -66.85 18.61 38.63
N VAL A 9 -65.89 19.16 39.38
CA VAL A 9 -64.85 18.53 40.22
C VAL A 9 -65.38 18.11 41.60
N ARG A 10 -64.98 16.93 42.15
CA ARG A 10 -64.53 16.74 43.56
C ARG A 10 -64.03 15.32 43.92
N LEU A 11 -62.73 15.28 44.30
CA LEU A 11 -62.03 14.61 45.41
C LEU A 11 -62.60 13.38 46.17
N VAL A 12 -61.75 12.33 46.27
CA VAL A 12 -61.20 11.62 47.49
C VAL A 12 -61.43 10.10 47.66
N LYS A 13 -60.28 9.38 47.76
CA LYS A 13 -59.93 8.08 48.41
C LYS A 13 -60.74 6.84 47.98
N SER A 14 -60.19 5.63 47.81
CA SER A 14 -59.07 4.92 48.45
C SER A 14 -58.64 3.71 47.60
N LEU A 15 -57.34 3.38 47.62
CA LEU A 15 -56.78 2.06 47.24
C LEU A 15 -57.38 0.93 48.12
N PRO A 16 -57.48 -0.33 47.63
CA PRO A 16 -56.31 -1.23 47.68
C PRO A 16 -56.06 -2.11 46.44
N THR A 17 -54.77 -2.33 46.26
CA THR A 17 -53.99 -3.45 45.68
C THR A 17 -54.65 -4.73 45.18
N THR A 18 -53.93 -5.34 44.21
CA THR A 18 -53.97 -6.72 43.69
C THR A 18 -54.99 -7.07 42.60
N CYS A 19 -54.72 -6.67 41.33
CA CYS A 19 -54.93 -7.53 40.17
C CYS A 19 -54.20 -7.03 38.89
N HIS A 20 -52.87 -6.98 38.89
CA HIS A 20 -52.09 -6.83 37.65
C HIS A 20 -51.22 -8.08 37.45
N LEU A 21 -51.83 -9.19 37.00
CA LEU A 21 -51.08 -10.38 36.57
C LEU A 21 -51.63 -11.08 35.33
N VAL A 22 -52.68 -10.54 34.69
CA VAL A 22 -53.26 -11.11 33.45
C VAL A 22 -52.88 -10.28 32.21
N GLY A 23 -52.61 -8.98 32.34
CA GLY A 23 -52.21 -8.11 31.23
C GLY A 23 -50.77 -8.31 30.72
N LEU A 24 -49.84 -8.74 31.59
CA LEU A 24 -48.44 -8.94 31.19
C LEU A 24 -48.24 -10.21 30.34
N ARG A 25 -49.08 -11.25 30.51
CA ARG A 25 -48.94 -12.50 29.73
C ARG A 25 -49.40 -12.38 28.28
N GLN A 26 -50.34 -11.49 27.96
CA GLN A 26 -50.77 -11.25 26.57
C GLN A 26 -49.81 -10.32 25.80
N ALA A 27 -49.16 -9.37 26.48
CA ALA A 27 -48.10 -8.56 25.89
C ALA A 27 -46.84 -9.39 25.59
N CYS A 28 -46.41 -10.27 26.52
CA CYS A 28 -45.27 -11.17 26.27
C CYS A 28 -45.54 -12.22 25.18
N ARG A 29 -46.79 -12.67 24.97
CA ARG A 29 -47.13 -13.60 23.87
C ARG A 29 -47.12 -12.94 22.49
N ARG A 30 -47.49 -11.66 22.36
CA ARG A 30 -47.40 -10.94 21.07
C ARG A 30 -45.95 -10.58 20.71
N VAL A 31 -45.13 -10.30 21.72
CA VAL A 31 -43.68 -10.11 21.52
C VAL A 31 -42.97 -11.42 21.22
N ALA A 32 -43.35 -12.54 21.86
CA ALA A 32 -42.77 -13.86 21.58
C ALA A 32 -43.20 -14.45 20.22
N VAL A 33 -44.45 -14.25 19.78
CA VAL A 33 -44.90 -14.66 18.44
C VAL A 33 -44.29 -13.75 17.37
N GLY A 34 -44.12 -12.45 17.64
CA GLY A 34 -43.34 -11.56 16.79
C GLY A 34 -41.88 -12.00 16.64
N LEU A 35 -41.23 -12.39 17.74
CA LEU A 35 -39.85 -12.91 17.74
C LEU A 35 -39.71 -14.28 17.06
N VAL A 36 -40.72 -15.15 17.13
CA VAL A 36 -40.69 -16.46 16.45
C VAL A 36 -41.00 -16.33 14.96
N VAL A 37 -41.91 -15.43 14.55
CA VAL A 37 -42.18 -15.14 13.12
C VAL A 37 -41.01 -14.38 12.49
N PHE A 38 -40.32 -13.50 13.24
CA PHE A 38 -39.08 -12.86 12.79
C PHE A 38 -37.93 -13.87 12.71
N SER A 39 -37.81 -14.78 13.68
CA SER A 39 -36.82 -15.88 13.66
C SER A 39 -37.08 -16.91 12.54
N LEU A 40 -38.34 -17.20 12.21
CA LEU A 40 -38.70 -18.08 11.08
C LEU A 40 -38.55 -17.39 9.72
N ALA A 41 -38.75 -16.08 9.63
CA ALA A 41 -38.42 -15.30 8.43
C ALA A 41 -36.90 -15.22 8.21
N LEU A 42 -36.10 -15.18 9.30
CA LEU A 42 -34.64 -15.30 9.27
C LEU A 42 -34.13 -16.73 8.94
N PHE A 43 -34.96 -17.76 9.08
CA PHE A 43 -34.62 -19.15 8.71
C PHE A 43 -35.13 -19.56 7.31
N LEU A 44 -36.03 -18.77 6.70
CA LEU A 44 -36.56 -18.99 5.34
C LEU A 44 -35.97 -18.03 4.30
N LEU A 45 -35.21 -17.03 4.72
CA LEU A 45 -34.25 -16.34 3.88
C LEU A 45 -32.92 -17.10 4.02
N GLY A 46 -32.71 -18.08 3.15
CA GLY A 46 -31.36 -18.62 2.92
C GLY A 46 -30.37 -17.48 2.62
N PRO A 47 -29.06 -17.71 2.71
CA PRO A 47 -28.08 -16.66 2.41
C PRO A 47 -28.47 -16.03 1.08
N ALA A 48 -28.72 -14.72 1.08
CA ALA A 48 -28.67 -13.94 -0.14
C ALA A 48 -27.26 -14.20 -0.67
N TRP A 49 -27.15 -15.09 -1.64
CA TRP A 49 -25.93 -15.26 -2.39
C TRP A 49 -25.54 -13.86 -2.85
N ALA A 50 -24.29 -13.47 -2.61
CA ALA A 50 -23.69 -12.40 -3.37
C ALA A 50 -24.08 -12.62 -4.84
N ALA A 51 -24.50 -11.57 -5.53
CA ALA A 51 -24.73 -11.74 -6.96
C ALA A 51 -23.40 -12.21 -7.57
N ASP A 52 -23.44 -13.11 -8.56
CA ASP A 52 -22.25 -13.43 -9.32
C ASP A 52 -21.66 -12.11 -9.83
N GLY A 53 -20.46 -11.78 -9.35
CA GLY A 53 -19.77 -10.54 -9.68
C GLY A 53 -19.85 -9.41 -8.65
N ASP A 54 -20.33 -9.62 -7.43
CA ASP A 54 -19.96 -8.69 -6.35
C ASP A 54 -18.44 -8.77 -6.11
N LEU A 55 -17.79 -7.61 -5.89
CA LEU A 55 -16.43 -7.57 -5.35
C LEU A 55 -16.44 -8.35 -4.04
N ASP A 56 -15.68 -9.45 -3.94
CA ASP A 56 -15.49 -10.15 -2.68
C ASP A 56 -14.63 -9.26 -1.77
N PRO A 57 -15.21 -8.51 -0.82
CA PRO A 57 -14.46 -7.58 0.01
C PRO A 57 -13.59 -8.33 1.01
N SER A 58 -13.84 -9.64 1.18
CA SER A 58 -13.00 -10.51 1.98
C SER A 58 -11.74 -10.95 1.23
N PHE A 59 -11.69 -10.83 -0.11
CA PHE A 59 -10.51 -11.18 -0.90
C PHE A 59 -9.38 -10.13 -0.81
N ASN A 60 -8.41 -10.36 0.07
CA ASN A 60 -7.29 -9.47 0.36
C ASN A 60 -5.93 -10.20 0.33
N PRO A 61 -5.18 -10.15 -0.80
CA PRO A 61 -3.85 -10.75 -0.89
C PRO A 61 -2.71 -9.97 -0.20
N GLY A 62 -3.02 -8.92 0.55
CA GLY A 62 -2.02 -8.08 1.22
C GLY A 62 -1.13 -7.32 0.22
N VAL A 63 0.16 -7.14 0.53
CA VAL A 63 1.13 -6.33 -0.26
C VAL A 63 1.48 -6.90 -1.65
N GLY A 64 0.77 -7.92 -2.14
CA GLY A 64 1.06 -8.57 -3.42
C GLY A 64 2.47 -9.14 -3.51
N VAL A 65 2.99 -9.27 -4.74
CA VAL A 65 4.36 -9.74 -5.03
C VAL A 65 5.31 -8.54 -5.24
N LYS A 66 6.47 -8.57 -4.58
CA LYS A 66 7.45 -7.46 -4.57
C LYS A 66 8.53 -7.68 -5.64
N SER A 67 8.19 -7.43 -6.91
CA SER A 67 9.03 -7.29 -8.12
C SER A 67 8.07 -7.17 -9.30
N VAL A 68 8.43 -6.52 -10.42
CA VAL A 68 7.57 -6.49 -11.63
C VAL A 68 7.21 -7.93 -12.00
N PRO A 69 5.97 -8.40 -11.75
CA PRO A 69 5.70 -9.80 -11.93
C PRO A 69 5.62 -10.06 -13.42
N MET A 70 6.63 -10.71 -13.97
CA MET A 70 6.41 -11.53 -15.16
C MET A 70 5.66 -12.76 -14.67
N LEU A 71 4.33 -12.63 -14.55
CA LEU A 71 3.42 -13.76 -14.40
C LEU A 71 3.46 -14.54 -15.72
N TRP A 72 4.48 -15.38 -15.89
CA TRP A 72 4.67 -16.20 -17.09
C TRP A 72 3.64 -17.33 -17.21
N GLY A 73 2.96 -17.66 -16.10
CA GLY A 73 1.74 -18.44 -16.11
C GLY A 73 0.81 -17.96 -15.01
N ARG A 74 -0.46 -17.74 -15.34
CA ARG A 74 -1.53 -17.75 -14.36
C ARG A 74 -2.28 -19.05 -14.54
N ILE A 75 -2.32 -19.85 -13.49
CA ILE A 75 -3.42 -20.78 -13.32
C ILE A 75 -4.01 -20.56 -11.93
N ASN A 76 -5.08 -19.77 -11.90
CA ASN A 76 -5.94 -19.66 -10.74
C ASN A 76 -6.73 -20.99 -10.65
N TYR A 77 -6.15 -22.02 -10.03
CA TYR A 77 -6.93 -23.16 -9.62
C TYR A 77 -7.59 -22.82 -8.30
N ALA A 78 -8.91 -22.63 -8.29
CA ALA A 78 -9.70 -22.73 -7.07
C ALA A 78 -9.91 -24.22 -6.75
N ASP A 79 -9.46 -24.69 -5.59
CA ASP A 79 -9.89 -26.00 -5.11
C ASP A 79 -11.36 -25.96 -4.64
N SER A 80 -11.93 -27.10 -4.24
CA SER A 80 -13.32 -27.19 -3.76
C SER A 80 -13.61 -26.36 -2.50
N ILE A 81 -12.58 -25.77 -1.87
CA ILE A 81 -12.66 -24.91 -0.69
C ILE A 81 -12.24 -23.45 -0.98
N GLY A 82 -12.04 -23.08 -2.25
CA GLY A 82 -11.79 -21.70 -2.69
C GLY A 82 -10.34 -21.21 -2.60
N LYS A 83 -9.35 -22.08 -2.31
CA LYS A 83 -7.92 -21.68 -2.28
C LYS A 83 -7.37 -21.52 -3.69
N MET A 84 -6.43 -20.59 -3.88
CA MET A 84 -5.84 -20.28 -5.19
C MET A 84 -4.33 -20.46 -5.24
N MET A 85 -3.80 -20.86 -6.39
CA MET A 85 -2.35 -20.95 -6.65
C MET A 85 -1.86 -19.77 -7.50
N ILE A 86 -0.68 -19.24 -7.15
CA ILE A 86 0.02 -18.19 -7.90
C ILE A 86 1.43 -18.68 -8.20
N THR A 87 1.87 -18.53 -9.45
CA THR A 87 3.22 -18.85 -9.93
C THR A 87 3.86 -17.65 -10.62
N GLY A 88 5.18 -17.51 -10.60
CA GLY A 88 5.88 -16.48 -11.37
C GLY A 88 7.30 -16.23 -10.91
N SER A 89 7.86 -15.07 -11.28
CA SER A 89 9.14 -14.58 -10.78
C SER A 89 8.91 -13.60 -9.62
N PHE A 90 8.77 -14.15 -8.41
CA PHE A 90 8.65 -13.37 -7.18
C PHE A 90 9.36 -14.09 -6.03
N THR A 91 9.78 -13.32 -5.01
CA THR A 91 10.48 -13.81 -3.80
C THR A 91 9.71 -13.52 -2.51
N GLU A 92 8.62 -12.77 -2.58
CA GLU A 92 7.75 -12.42 -1.47
C GLU A 92 6.28 -12.44 -1.93
N MET A 93 5.37 -12.88 -1.04
CA MET A 93 3.91 -12.78 -1.22
C MET A 93 3.26 -12.32 0.08
N GLY A 94 2.45 -11.26 0.03
CA GLY A 94 1.75 -10.76 1.22
C GLY A 94 2.71 -10.26 2.32
N GLY A 95 3.95 -9.89 1.96
CA GLY A 95 5.01 -9.51 2.91
C GLY A 95 5.76 -10.67 3.57
N TYR A 96 5.45 -11.93 3.20
CA TYR A 96 6.17 -13.12 3.66
C TYR A 96 7.09 -13.65 2.57
N PRO A 97 8.27 -14.22 2.92
CA PRO A 97 9.13 -14.91 1.96
C PRO A 97 8.37 -16.07 1.29
N ARG A 98 8.18 -15.94 -0.02
CA ARG A 98 7.54 -16.95 -0.89
C ARG A 98 8.18 -16.81 -2.26
N SER A 99 8.94 -17.81 -2.67
CA SER A 99 9.66 -17.78 -3.94
C SER A 99 8.94 -18.61 -4.99
N GLY A 100 8.69 -18.02 -6.15
CA GLY A 100 8.23 -18.71 -7.35
C GLY A 100 6.76 -19.18 -7.32
N ILE A 101 6.24 -19.62 -6.16
CA ILE A 101 4.90 -20.13 -5.99
C ILE A 101 4.31 -19.75 -4.61
N ALA A 102 3.01 -19.48 -4.57
CA ALA A 102 2.25 -19.24 -3.34
C ALA A 102 0.85 -19.82 -3.45
N ARG A 103 0.29 -20.28 -2.32
CA ARG A 103 -1.13 -20.61 -2.19
C ARG A 103 -1.81 -19.52 -1.39
N LEU A 104 -2.97 -19.08 -1.84
CA LEU A 104 -3.83 -18.13 -1.16
C LEU A 104 -5.10 -18.84 -0.68
N LYS A 105 -5.66 -18.34 0.41
CA LYS A 105 -6.98 -18.75 0.89
C LYS A 105 -8.08 -18.09 0.04
N ALA A 106 -9.32 -18.49 0.26
CA ALA A 106 -10.48 -17.92 -0.40
C ALA A 106 -10.63 -16.42 -0.14
N ASP A 107 -10.16 -15.94 1.02
CA ASP A 107 -10.09 -14.52 1.39
C ASP A 107 -8.83 -13.83 0.85
N GLY A 108 -8.10 -14.45 -0.09
CA GLY A 108 -6.88 -13.90 -0.69
C GLY A 108 -5.65 -13.86 0.20
N SER A 109 -5.78 -14.02 1.51
CA SER A 109 -4.64 -14.05 2.39
C SER A 109 -3.71 -15.23 2.07
N LEU A 110 -2.42 -15.08 2.36
CA LEU A 110 -1.45 -16.15 2.15
C LEU A 110 -1.84 -17.39 2.98
N ASP A 111 -1.87 -18.55 2.33
CA ASP A 111 -1.96 -19.83 3.03
C ASP A 111 -0.57 -20.22 3.54
N ASP A 112 -0.33 -19.98 4.82
CA ASP A 112 0.92 -20.25 5.52
C ASP A 112 1.23 -21.74 5.66
N THR A 113 0.22 -22.60 5.51
CA THR A 113 0.38 -24.07 5.49
C THR A 113 1.06 -24.57 4.22
N PHE A 114 1.21 -23.71 3.20
CA PHE A 114 1.92 -24.02 1.97
C PHE A 114 3.22 -23.21 1.88
N ASN A 115 4.36 -23.91 1.86
CA ASN A 115 5.66 -23.28 1.73
C ASN A 115 6.65 -24.17 0.97
N ALA A 116 6.84 -23.88 -0.31
CA ALA A 116 7.82 -24.57 -1.16
C ALA A 116 9.18 -23.89 -1.10
N ALA A 117 10.24 -24.67 -0.87
CA ALA A 117 11.63 -24.19 -0.77
C ALA A 117 12.26 -23.96 -2.15
N ILE A 118 11.68 -23.04 -2.93
CA ILE A 118 12.08 -22.75 -4.31
C ILE A 118 13.19 -21.69 -4.36
N THR A 119 14.21 -21.95 -5.17
CA THR A 119 15.15 -20.93 -5.67
C THR A 119 14.96 -20.79 -7.18
N GLY A 120 14.54 -19.62 -7.65
CA GLY A 120 14.21 -19.36 -9.07
C GLY A 120 12.75 -18.96 -9.27
N TYR A 121 12.21 -19.20 -10.47
CA TYR A 121 10.85 -18.84 -10.85
C TYR A 121 10.04 -20.02 -11.40
N VAL A 122 8.73 -20.01 -11.15
CA VAL A 122 7.81 -21.06 -11.61
C VAL A 122 6.95 -20.49 -12.74
N ASN A 123 6.89 -21.19 -13.87
CA ASN A 123 6.15 -20.80 -15.06
C ASN A 123 4.76 -21.46 -15.14
N GLY A 124 4.56 -22.62 -14.50
CA GLY A 124 3.27 -23.31 -14.51
C GLY A 124 3.07 -24.25 -13.32
N CYS A 125 1.80 -24.53 -13.01
CA CYS A 125 1.40 -25.54 -12.02
C CYS A 125 0.21 -26.38 -12.55
N ILE A 126 0.09 -27.64 -12.15
CA ILE A 126 -1.08 -28.50 -12.44
C ILE A 126 -1.46 -29.23 -11.16
N LEU A 127 -2.73 -29.13 -10.73
CA LEU A 127 -3.25 -29.97 -9.65
C LEU A 127 -3.52 -31.38 -10.17
N LEU A 128 -2.99 -32.40 -9.49
CA LEU A 128 -3.09 -33.78 -9.96
C LEU A 128 -4.42 -34.45 -9.62
N ASN A 129 -5.06 -34.03 -8.52
CA ASN A 129 -6.32 -34.58 -8.00
C ASN A 129 -7.26 -33.44 -7.56
N ASN A 130 -7.85 -32.72 -8.52
CA ASN A 130 -8.72 -31.58 -8.20
C ASN A 130 -9.90 -32.00 -7.29
N GLY A 131 -10.06 -31.35 -6.14
CA GLY A 131 -11.19 -31.57 -5.22
C GLY A 131 -10.86 -32.02 -3.79
N SER A 132 -9.57 -32.22 -3.44
CA SER A 132 -9.13 -32.50 -2.07
C SER A 132 -8.24 -31.38 -1.51
N PRO A 133 -8.35 -30.99 -0.23
CA PRO A 133 -7.39 -30.10 0.44
C PRO A 133 -5.95 -30.67 0.45
N ASP A 134 -5.80 -31.98 0.21
CA ASP A 134 -4.52 -32.69 0.14
C ASP A 134 -3.97 -32.86 -1.30
N SER A 135 -4.44 -32.04 -2.24
CA SER A 135 -4.06 -32.16 -3.66
C SER A 135 -2.55 -31.99 -3.87
N GLN A 136 -1.90 -33.03 -4.37
CA GLN A 136 -0.56 -32.91 -4.94
C GLN A 136 -0.60 -32.05 -6.21
N MET A 137 0.52 -31.38 -6.47
CA MET A 137 0.66 -30.51 -7.64
C MET A 137 1.97 -30.77 -8.36
N LEU A 138 1.95 -30.62 -9.67
CA LEU A 138 3.13 -30.57 -10.50
C LEU A 138 3.47 -29.11 -10.77
N ILE A 139 4.75 -28.74 -10.74
CA ILE A 139 5.24 -27.40 -11.06
C ILE A 139 6.34 -27.47 -12.12
N CYS A 140 6.41 -26.46 -12.99
CA CYS A 140 7.46 -26.34 -14.00
C CYS A 140 8.00 -24.91 -14.09
N GLY A 141 9.26 -24.72 -14.46
CA GLY A 141 9.89 -23.41 -14.62
C GLY A 141 11.41 -23.48 -14.56
N ASP A 142 12.05 -22.38 -14.22
CA ASP A 142 13.49 -22.29 -14.00
C ASP A 142 13.77 -22.13 -12.52
N PHE A 143 13.87 -23.28 -11.86
CA PHE A 143 14.05 -23.35 -10.42
C PHE A 143 14.86 -24.55 -9.99
N SER A 144 15.33 -24.49 -8.73
CA SER A 144 15.79 -25.64 -7.97
C SER A 144 15.07 -25.76 -6.62
N ILE A 145 14.84 -27.01 -6.18
CA ILE A 145 14.35 -27.35 -4.84
C ILE A 145 15.32 -28.36 -4.20
N PRO A 146 15.87 -28.09 -3.00
CA PRO A 146 16.72 -29.03 -2.29
C PRO A 146 16.00 -30.37 -2.02
N SER A 147 16.69 -31.49 -2.24
CA SER A 147 16.22 -32.81 -1.81
C SER A 147 16.23 -32.92 -0.28
N LYS A 148 15.27 -33.69 0.29
CA LYS A 148 15.29 -34.03 1.73
C LYS A 148 16.49 -34.93 2.08
N ASP A 149 16.95 -35.74 1.13
CA ASP A 149 18.17 -36.51 1.23
C ASP A 149 19.35 -35.65 0.71
N PRO A 150 20.29 -35.23 1.57
CA PRO A 150 21.43 -34.40 1.17
C PRO A 150 22.42 -35.11 0.24
N LEU A 151 22.30 -36.43 0.04
CA LEU A 151 23.10 -37.19 -0.92
C LEU A 151 22.51 -37.19 -2.33
N LYS A 152 21.26 -36.74 -2.50
CA LYS A 152 20.61 -36.62 -3.81
C LYS A 152 20.73 -35.20 -4.36
N PRO A 153 20.83 -35.05 -5.70
CA PRO A 153 20.80 -33.72 -6.31
C PRO A 153 19.46 -33.00 -6.07
N PRO A 154 19.43 -31.66 -6.15
CA PRO A 154 18.19 -30.90 -6.16
C PRO A 154 17.25 -31.31 -7.30
N TYR A 155 15.96 -31.06 -7.11
CA TYR A 155 14.96 -31.12 -8.19
C TYR A 155 15.07 -29.87 -9.04
N TYR A 156 15.30 -30.04 -10.34
CA TYR A 156 15.51 -28.93 -11.27
C TYR A 156 14.36 -28.81 -12.28
N GLY A 157 13.77 -27.62 -12.36
CA GLY A 157 12.82 -27.19 -13.40
C GLY A 157 11.46 -27.91 -13.46
N LEU A 158 11.34 -29.09 -12.84
CA LEU A 158 10.09 -29.83 -12.64
C LEU A 158 10.08 -30.37 -11.20
N ALA A 159 8.94 -30.36 -10.53
CA ALA A 159 8.78 -31.04 -9.24
C ALA A 159 7.32 -31.40 -9.00
N ARG A 160 7.09 -32.50 -8.28
CA ARG A 160 5.79 -32.77 -7.65
C ARG A 160 5.85 -32.32 -6.20
N LEU A 161 4.92 -31.47 -5.79
CA LEU A 161 4.77 -30.99 -4.43
C LEU A 161 3.55 -31.63 -3.78
N ASN A 162 3.68 -31.89 -2.48
CA ASN A 162 2.58 -32.24 -1.61
C ASN A 162 1.75 -30.99 -1.26
N ALA A 163 0.64 -31.20 -0.58
CA ALA A 163 -0.29 -30.14 -0.21
C ALA A 163 0.30 -29.08 0.74
N ASP A 164 1.40 -29.36 1.42
CA ASP A 164 2.13 -28.42 2.28
C ASP A 164 3.24 -27.66 1.53
N GLY A 165 3.45 -27.96 0.25
CA GLY A 165 4.54 -27.40 -0.56
C GLY A 165 5.87 -28.14 -0.40
N SER A 166 5.94 -29.17 0.45
CA SER A 166 7.11 -30.05 0.49
C SER A 166 7.20 -30.89 -0.78
N VAL A 167 8.42 -31.18 -1.23
CA VAL A 167 8.63 -32.04 -2.40
C VAL A 167 8.21 -33.48 -2.10
N ASP A 168 7.56 -34.13 -3.08
CA ASP A 168 7.26 -35.55 -3.07
C ASP A 168 8.44 -36.34 -3.63
N ASP A 169 9.24 -36.92 -2.74
CA ASP A 169 10.45 -37.67 -3.11
C ASP A 169 10.18 -38.99 -3.86
N THR A 170 8.90 -39.41 -3.97
CA THR A 170 8.53 -40.55 -4.81
C THR A 170 8.46 -40.18 -6.31
N PHE A 171 8.42 -38.89 -6.63
CA PHE A 171 8.46 -38.37 -7.99
C PHE A 171 9.89 -38.06 -8.42
N ALA A 172 10.66 -39.11 -8.70
CA ALA A 172 12.10 -39.00 -8.97
C ALA A 172 12.40 -38.81 -10.46
N HIS A 173 12.21 -37.59 -10.97
CA HIS A 173 12.67 -37.24 -12.32
C HIS A 173 14.18 -37.01 -12.37
N THR A 174 14.76 -37.06 -13.57
CA THR A 174 16.21 -37.06 -13.80
C THR A 174 16.73 -35.81 -14.52
N PHE A 175 16.01 -34.70 -14.49
CA PHE A 175 16.50 -33.44 -15.10
C PHE A 175 17.69 -32.89 -14.32
N THR A 176 18.71 -32.41 -15.02
CA THR A 176 19.98 -31.98 -14.39
C THR A 176 20.20 -30.46 -14.37
N THR A 177 19.36 -29.68 -15.04
CA THR A 177 19.41 -28.21 -15.03
C THR A 177 17.99 -27.63 -14.95
N GLY A 178 17.86 -26.42 -14.39
CA GLY A 178 16.56 -25.77 -14.16
C GLY A 178 16.04 -24.96 -15.35
N ASP A 179 16.94 -24.39 -16.14
CA ASP A 179 16.70 -23.37 -17.18
C ASP A 179 15.91 -23.85 -18.42
N GLY A 180 15.71 -25.16 -18.55
CA GLY A 180 15.18 -25.75 -19.77
C GLY A 180 13.68 -25.99 -19.80
N VAL A 181 12.96 -26.00 -18.68
CA VAL A 181 11.55 -26.45 -18.64
C VAL A 181 10.58 -25.28 -18.75
N GLN A 182 9.71 -25.28 -19.77
CA GLN A 182 8.82 -24.16 -20.06
C GLN A 182 7.33 -24.51 -20.00
N ALA A 183 6.97 -25.75 -20.32
CA ALA A 183 5.57 -26.17 -20.43
C ALA A 183 5.38 -27.61 -19.94
N MET A 184 4.18 -27.93 -19.46
CA MET A 184 3.83 -29.28 -19.04
C MET A 184 2.34 -29.57 -19.25
N GLY A 185 1.99 -30.85 -19.33
CA GLY A 185 0.62 -31.31 -19.49
C GLY A 185 0.46 -32.76 -19.07
N LYS A 186 -0.69 -33.10 -18.50
CA LYS A 186 -1.03 -34.45 -18.02
C LYS A 186 -1.87 -35.18 -19.06
N GLN A 187 -1.45 -36.39 -19.44
CA GLN A 187 -2.20 -37.32 -20.28
C GLN A 187 -3.24 -38.09 -19.47
N VAL A 188 -4.22 -38.65 -20.17
CA VAL A 188 -5.35 -39.40 -19.57
C VAL A 188 -4.85 -40.64 -18.80
N ASP A 189 -3.74 -41.25 -19.23
CA ASP A 189 -3.07 -42.36 -18.55
C ASP A 189 -2.27 -41.92 -17.31
N GLY A 190 -2.23 -40.62 -17.02
CA GLY A 190 -1.49 -40.00 -15.93
C GLY A 190 -0.06 -39.57 -16.29
N ASN A 191 0.47 -40.01 -17.44
CA ASN A 191 1.81 -39.61 -17.86
C ASN A 191 1.90 -38.09 -18.06
N ILE A 192 3.10 -37.56 -17.89
CA ILE A 192 3.37 -36.13 -17.88
C ILE A 192 4.23 -35.82 -19.10
N VAL A 193 3.74 -34.96 -19.99
CA VAL A 193 4.51 -34.45 -21.12
C VAL A 193 5.07 -33.08 -20.75
N VAL A 194 6.37 -32.90 -20.97
CA VAL A 194 7.12 -31.72 -20.59
C VAL A 194 7.81 -31.17 -21.84
N GLY A 195 7.64 -29.88 -22.08
CA GLY A 195 8.22 -29.14 -23.18
C GLY A 195 9.14 -28.02 -22.69
N GLY A 196 10.14 -27.69 -23.50
CA GLY A 196 11.04 -26.59 -23.18
C GLY A 196 12.21 -26.46 -24.15
N TYR A 197 13.28 -25.84 -23.68
CA TYR A 197 14.50 -25.57 -24.45
C TYR A 197 15.69 -26.29 -23.84
N ALA A 198 16.42 -27.05 -24.64
CA ALA A 198 17.68 -27.67 -24.26
C ALA A 198 17.71 -28.44 -22.92
N MET A 199 16.58 -29.08 -22.56
CA MET A 199 16.45 -29.86 -21.33
C MET A 199 17.49 -30.98 -21.28
N LYS A 200 18.17 -31.10 -20.13
CA LYS A 200 19.19 -32.13 -19.88
C LYS A 200 18.65 -33.23 -18.97
N VAL A 201 18.78 -34.48 -19.42
CA VAL A 201 18.30 -35.68 -18.71
C VAL A 201 19.49 -36.53 -18.30
N SER A 202 19.57 -36.89 -17.01
CA SER A 202 20.65 -37.73 -16.46
C SER A 202 20.70 -39.09 -17.15
N GLY A 203 21.91 -39.55 -17.46
CA GLY A 203 22.15 -40.73 -18.28
C GLY A 203 22.10 -40.48 -19.80
N TYR A 204 21.69 -39.27 -20.23
CA TYR A 204 21.63 -38.87 -21.65
C TYR A 204 22.16 -37.43 -21.88
N PRO A 205 23.36 -37.07 -21.37
CA PRO A 205 23.84 -35.68 -21.30
C PRO A 205 24.16 -35.04 -22.65
N ASP A 206 24.45 -35.84 -23.69
CA ASP A 206 24.90 -35.36 -24.99
C ASP A 206 23.77 -34.74 -25.83
N ASN A 207 22.51 -34.99 -25.48
CA ASN A 207 21.35 -34.47 -26.19
C ASN A 207 20.69 -33.31 -25.43
N ALA A 208 20.22 -32.32 -26.19
CA ALA A 208 19.40 -31.20 -25.72
C ALA A 208 17.95 -31.50 -26.12
N TYR A 209 17.12 -31.89 -25.16
CA TYR A 209 15.73 -32.29 -25.42
C TYR A 209 14.79 -31.08 -25.38
N PHE A 210 13.78 -31.06 -26.24
CA PHE A 210 12.74 -30.03 -26.25
C PHE A 210 11.35 -30.59 -25.92
N LEU A 211 11.20 -31.92 -25.89
CA LEU A 211 9.99 -32.61 -25.44
C LEU A 211 10.36 -33.94 -24.77
N VAL A 212 9.83 -34.19 -23.58
CA VAL A 212 10.07 -35.40 -22.79
C VAL A 212 8.77 -35.85 -22.14
N ARG A 213 8.47 -37.16 -22.16
CA ARG A 213 7.39 -37.74 -21.35
C ARG A 213 7.95 -38.43 -20.10
N LEU A 214 7.24 -38.32 -19.00
CA LEU A 214 7.52 -38.99 -17.74
C LEU A 214 6.32 -39.83 -17.32
N ASN A 215 6.60 -40.96 -16.69
CA ASN A 215 5.60 -41.77 -16.02
C ASN A 215 5.09 -41.08 -14.75
N ASN A 216 3.99 -41.59 -14.18
CA ASN A 216 3.41 -41.08 -12.92
C ASN A 216 4.39 -41.02 -11.73
N ASN A 217 5.47 -41.81 -11.74
CA ASN A 217 6.52 -41.81 -10.71
C ASN A 217 7.71 -40.90 -11.04
N GLY A 218 7.65 -40.13 -12.13
CA GLY A 218 8.73 -39.26 -12.59
C GLY A 218 9.81 -39.97 -13.40
N ALA A 219 9.74 -41.29 -13.59
CA ALA A 219 10.67 -41.99 -14.46
C ALA A 219 10.46 -41.55 -15.91
N VAL A 220 11.54 -41.19 -16.59
CA VAL A 220 11.51 -40.78 -18.00
C VAL A 220 11.08 -41.96 -18.88
N ASP A 221 10.11 -41.72 -19.77
CA ASP A 221 9.79 -42.64 -20.86
C ASP A 221 10.77 -42.42 -22.00
N THR A 222 11.78 -43.29 -22.07
CA THR A 222 12.86 -43.21 -23.07
C THR A 222 12.37 -43.36 -24.51
N ASN A 223 11.13 -43.85 -24.72
CA ASN A 223 10.53 -43.95 -26.04
C ASN A 223 9.85 -42.65 -26.50
N TYR A 224 9.76 -41.65 -25.63
CA TYR A 224 9.09 -40.38 -25.89
C TYR A 224 9.99 -39.24 -25.39
N MET A 225 11.14 -39.10 -26.06
CA MET A 225 12.05 -37.98 -25.89
C MET A 225 12.44 -37.45 -27.26
N LEU A 226 12.32 -36.14 -27.47
CA LEU A 226 12.65 -35.48 -28.72
C LEU A 226 13.76 -34.46 -28.50
N SER A 227 14.82 -34.56 -29.30
CA SER A 227 15.95 -33.63 -29.33
C SER A 227 16.25 -33.19 -30.75
N ALA A 228 16.56 -31.92 -30.91
CA ALA A 228 17.05 -31.34 -32.16
C ALA A 228 17.72 -29.99 -31.86
N PRO A 229 18.76 -29.58 -32.61
CA PRO A 229 19.37 -28.26 -32.46
C PRO A 229 18.33 -27.14 -32.59
N GLY A 230 18.30 -26.22 -31.63
CA GLY A 230 17.38 -25.08 -31.63
C GLY A 230 15.92 -25.42 -31.30
N GLY A 231 15.60 -26.67 -30.95
CA GLY A 231 14.28 -27.07 -30.53
C GLY A 231 13.84 -26.37 -29.24
N ASN A 232 12.64 -25.79 -29.25
CA ASN A 232 12.03 -25.12 -28.12
C ASN A 232 10.51 -25.27 -28.15
N VAL A 233 9.91 -25.77 -27.07
CA VAL A 233 8.45 -25.78 -26.85
C VAL A 233 8.11 -24.72 -25.82
N ASN A 234 7.54 -23.60 -26.28
CA ASN A 234 7.11 -22.49 -25.42
C ASN A 234 5.79 -22.78 -24.70
N GLY A 235 4.98 -23.69 -25.24
CA GLY A 235 3.76 -24.14 -24.59
C GLY A 235 3.22 -25.42 -25.22
N LEU A 236 2.48 -26.17 -24.41
CA LEU A 236 1.89 -27.43 -24.82
C LEU A 236 0.50 -27.61 -24.21
N TRP A 237 -0.31 -28.41 -24.88
CA TRP A 237 -1.64 -28.80 -24.42
C TRP A 237 -1.90 -30.26 -24.74
N VAL A 238 -2.50 -30.99 -23.81
CA VAL A 238 -2.89 -32.39 -24.01
C VAL A 238 -4.40 -32.45 -24.22
N ASP A 239 -4.82 -32.90 -25.40
CA ASP A 239 -6.22 -33.06 -25.76
C ASP A 239 -6.85 -34.23 -24.97
N GLN A 240 -7.81 -33.89 -24.12
CA GLN A 240 -8.51 -34.84 -23.25
C GLN A 240 -9.64 -35.58 -23.99
N GLY A 241 -10.09 -35.08 -25.15
CA GLY A 241 -11.17 -35.67 -25.95
C GLY A 241 -10.68 -36.65 -27.02
N VAL A 242 -9.43 -36.50 -27.49
CA VAL A 242 -8.86 -37.32 -28.57
C VAL A 242 -7.59 -38.03 -28.10
N ALA A 243 -7.76 -39.22 -27.52
CA ALA A 243 -6.72 -40.22 -27.25
C ALA A 243 -5.43 -39.75 -26.53
N GLY A 244 -5.37 -38.55 -25.95
CA GLY A 244 -4.16 -38.01 -25.32
C GLY A 244 -3.17 -37.36 -26.29
N GLN A 245 -3.61 -36.91 -27.47
CA GLN A 245 -2.79 -36.15 -28.43
C GLN A 245 -2.22 -34.87 -27.80
N VAL A 246 -1.06 -34.41 -28.29
CA VAL A 246 -0.36 -33.26 -27.72
C VAL A 246 -0.20 -32.16 -28.76
N ARG A 247 -0.80 -30.99 -28.52
CA ARG A 247 -0.51 -29.76 -29.27
C ARG A 247 0.68 -29.06 -28.66
N LEU A 248 1.59 -28.61 -29.52
CA LEU A 248 2.80 -27.89 -29.18
C LEU A 248 2.84 -26.58 -29.95
N PHE A 249 3.43 -25.54 -29.35
CA PHE A 249 3.85 -24.35 -30.07
C PHE A 249 5.22 -23.88 -29.60
N GLY A 250 5.99 -23.29 -30.51
CA GLY A 250 7.35 -22.85 -30.25
C GLY A 250 8.20 -22.83 -31.52
N THR A 251 9.45 -23.26 -31.39
CA THR A 251 10.37 -23.52 -32.49
C THR A 251 10.61 -25.03 -32.52
N ILE A 252 9.87 -25.76 -33.34
CA ILE A 252 9.85 -27.23 -33.29
C ILE A 252 10.50 -27.79 -34.57
N PRO A 253 11.77 -28.19 -34.56
CA PRO A 253 12.42 -28.74 -35.75
C PRO A 253 11.63 -29.92 -36.33
N ARG A 254 11.41 -29.93 -37.64
CA ARG A 254 10.66 -31.02 -38.29
C ARG A 254 11.41 -32.34 -38.13
N PHE A 255 10.66 -33.41 -37.82
CA PHE A 255 11.20 -34.77 -37.73
C PHE A 255 11.86 -35.25 -39.02
N SER A 256 11.36 -34.81 -40.18
CA SER A 256 11.83 -35.23 -41.51
C SER A 256 12.85 -34.29 -42.15
N ASP A 257 12.97 -33.05 -41.66
CA ASP A 257 13.87 -32.03 -42.20
C ASP A 257 14.24 -31.00 -41.11
N PRO A 258 15.35 -31.23 -40.37
CA PRO A 258 15.77 -30.36 -39.29
C PRO A 258 16.13 -28.92 -39.70
N THR A 259 16.18 -28.60 -40.99
CA THR A 259 16.41 -27.23 -41.49
C THR A 259 15.15 -26.36 -41.48
N HIS A 260 13.98 -26.98 -41.26
CA HIS A 260 12.68 -26.30 -41.13
C HIS A 260 12.13 -26.45 -39.71
N VAL A 261 11.40 -25.43 -39.25
CA VAL A 261 10.82 -25.38 -37.91
C VAL A 261 9.30 -25.22 -37.97
N ASP A 262 8.59 -26.13 -37.31
CA ASP A 262 7.17 -26.05 -37.02
C ASP A 262 6.93 -25.04 -35.90
N HIS A 263 6.10 -24.02 -36.16
CA HIS A 263 5.65 -23.09 -35.11
C HIS A 263 4.47 -23.63 -34.29
N MET A 264 3.77 -24.63 -34.83
CA MET A 264 2.71 -25.37 -34.16
C MET A 264 2.65 -26.79 -34.71
N LEU A 265 2.50 -27.76 -33.80
CA LEU A 265 2.48 -29.19 -34.14
C LEU A 265 1.43 -29.92 -33.31
N LEU A 266 0.66 -30.82 -33.93
CA LEU A 266 -0.16 -31.81 -33.24
C LEU A 266 0.50 -33.18 -33.34
N LEU A 267 0.81 -33.76 -32.20
CA LEU A 267 1.38 -35.10 -32.09
C LEU A 267 0.32 -36.11 -31.65
N SER A 268 0.48 -37.35 -32.13
CA SER A 268 -0.17 -38.51 -31.53
C SER A 268 0.13 -38.64 -30.04
N ALA A 269 -0.66 -39.44 -29.34
CA ALA A 269 -0.53 -39.64 -27.89
C ALA A 269 0.81 -40.25 -27.44
N ASP A 270 1.51 -40.91 -28.36
CA ASP A 270 2.86 -41.44 -28.15
C ASP A 270 3.97 -40.47 -28.59
N GLY A 271 3.62 -39.27 -29.08
CA GLY A 271 4.56 -38.22 -29.45
C GLY A 271 5.34 -38.44 -30.73
N LYS A 272 5.13 -39.58 -31.40
CA LYS A 272 6.00 -40.03 -32.48
C LYS A 272 5.51 -39.65 -33.87
N THR A 273 4.21 -39.43 -34.02
CA THR A 273 3.62 -39.13 -35.34
C THR A 273 2.97 -37.77 -35.33
N LYS A 274 3.29 -36.98 -36.36
CA LYS A 274 2.57 -35.75 -36.68
C LYS A 274 1.19 -36.14 -37.20
N VAL A 275 0.15 -35.58 -36.59
CA VAL A 275 -1.23 -35.74 -37.08
C VAL A 275 -1.39 -34.87 -38.34
N SER A 276 -1.67 -35.50 -39.48
CA SER A 276 -1.79 -34.83 -40.77
C SER A 276 -2.91 -33.78 -40.78
N GLY A 277 -2.69 -32.64 -41.43
CA GLY A 277 -3.66 -31.54 -41.55
C GLY A 277 -3.51 -30.45 -40.47
N ILE A 278 -2.72 -30.68 -39.42
CA ILE A 278 -2.47 -29.73 -38.33
C ILE A 278 -0.95 -29.60 -38.10
N GLY A 279 -0.29 -28.77 -38.92
CA GLY A 279 1.11 -28.36 -38.73
C GLY A 279 1.86 -28.00 -40.03
N ASP A 280 2.42 -26.79 -40.02
CA ASP A 280 3.54 -26.22 -40.80
C ASP A 280 3.42 -25.50 -42.15
N GLU A 281 2.22 -25.27 -42.66
CA GLU A 281 2.00 -24.23 -43.70
C GLU A 281 1.14 -23.08 -43.17
N ILE A 282 0.97 -23.06 -41.84
CA ILE A 282 -0.18 -22.42 -41.22
C ILE A 282 0.15 -21.04 -40.69
N VAL A 283 1.38 -20.65 -40.32
CA VAL A 283 1.64 -19.32 -39.71
C VAL A 283 3.01 -18.78 -40.09
N ASN A 284 3.09 -17.57 -40.65
CA ASN A 284 4.36 -16.97 -41.13
C ASN A 284 5.11 -16.14 -40.07
N GLY A 285 5.08 -16.58 -38.82
CA GLY A 285 5.71 -15.85 -37.71
C GLY A 285 5.49 -16.53 -36.37
N THR A 286 5.89 -15.85 -35.30
CA THR A 286 5.89 -16.43 -33.96
C THR A 286 4.50 -16.42 -33.34
N ILE A 287 4.02 -17.58 -32.91
CA ILE A 287 2.85 -17.68 -32.03
C ILE A 287 3.32 -17.39 -30.60
N LEU A 288 2.71 -16.37 -29.97
CA LEU A 288 3.04 -15.95 -28.60
C LEU A 288 2.08 -16.56 -27.58
N GLY A 289 0.92 -17.05 -28.00
CA GLY A 289 0.03 -17.82 -27.16
C GLY A 289 -1.20 -18.32 -27.92
N MET A 290 -2.03 -19.08 -27.19
CA MET A 290 -3.30 -19.59 -27.68
C MET A 290 -4.36 -19.58 -26.58
N THR A 291 -5.61 -19.50 -26.98
CA THR A 291 -6.80 -19.67 -26.12
C THR A 291 -7.83 -20.52 -26.86
N TRP A 292 -8.93 -20.86 -26.18
CA TRP A 292 -10.01 -21.68 -26.72
C TRP A 292 -11.32 -20.91 -26.73
N GLN A 293 -12.13 -21.13 -27.77
CA GLN A 293 -13.47 -20.60 -27.89
C GLN A 293 -14.37 -21.74 -28.38
N GLY A 294 -15.03 -22.41 -27.43
CA GLY A 294 -15.66 -23.71 -27.67
C GLY A 294 -14.62 -24.77 -28.02
N SER A 295 -14.83 -25.52 -29.12
CA SER A 295 -13.88 -26.51 -29.63
C SER A 295 -12.79 -25.92 -30.54
N ASN A 296 -12.91 -24.62 -30.89
CA ASN A 296 -11.97 -23.94 -31.78
C ASN A 296 -10.75 -23.41 -31.01
N THR A 297 -9.59 -23.42 -31.65
CA THR A 297 -8.35 -22.84 -31.12
C THR A 297 -8.16 -21.43 -31.65
N VAL A 298 -7.87 -20.47 -30.78
CA VAL A 298 -7.46 -19.12 -31.17
C VAL A 298 -5.97 -18.99 -30.94
N ILE A 299 -5.21 -18.64 -31.97
CA ILE A 299 -3.77 -18.37 -31.90
C ILE A 299 -3.53 -16.87 -32.01
N PHE A 300 -2.54 -16.35 -31.28
CA PHE A 300 -2.15 -14.95 -31.32
C PHE A 300 -0.64 -14.78 -31.20
N GLY A 301 -0.10 -13.72 -31.81
CA GLY A 301 1.34 -13.47 -31.76
C GLY A 301 1.87 -12.46 -32.76
N SER A 302 3.10 -12.73 -33.20
CA SER A 302 3.88 -11.95 -34.16
C SER A 302 3.87 -12.62 -35.54
N PHE A 303 2.69 -12.69 -36.18
CA PHE A 303 2.51 -13.23 -37.53
C PHE A 303 1.57 -12.35 -38.36
N THR A 304 1.63 -12.50 -39.68
CA THR A 304 0.82 -11.70 -40.63
C THR A 304 -0.04 -12.54 -41.57
N GLN A 305 0.21 -13.85 -41.64
CA GLN A 305 -0.56 -14.79 -42.44
C GLN A 305 -0.80 -16.08 -41.68
N VAL A 306 -1.98 -16.67 -41.91
CA VAL A 306 -2.30 -18.02 -41.51
C VAL A 306 -2.90 -18.81 -42.68
N HIS A 307 -2.38 -20.00 -42.98
CA HIS A 307 -2.72 -20.78 -44.21
C HIS A 307 -2.59 -19.93 -45.50
N GLY A 308 -1.55 -19.10 -45.59
CA GLY A 308 -1.34 -18.14 -46.69
C GLY A 308 -2.36 -16.99 -46.76
N GLN A 309 -3.40 -16.98 -45.91
CA GLN A 309 -4.40 -15.92 -45.82
C GLN A 309 -3.93 -14.83 -44.86
N SER A 310 -4.21 -13.56 -45.15
CA SER A 310 -3.82 -12.47 -44.25
C SER A 310 -4.54 -12.58 -42.89
N ARG A 311 -3.74 -12.68 -41.84
CA ARG A 311 -4.16 -12.81 -40.44
C ARG A 311 -3.14 -12.12 -39.57
N ASN A 312 -3.30 -10.81 -39.36
CA ASN A 312 -2.34 -10.03 -38.58
C ASN A 312 -2.57 -10.21 -37.08
N GLY A 313 -1.65 -10.93 -36.45
CA GLY A 313 -1.53 -11.08 -35.01
C GLY A 313 -2.53 -12.01 -34.32
N ILE A 314 -3.61 -12.41 -35.00
CA ILE A 314 -4.62 -13.34 -34.44
C ILE A 314 -5.30 -14.18 -35.53
N ALA A 315 -5.64 -15.42 -35.22
CA ALA A 315 -6.47 -16.29 -36.06
C ALA A 315 -7.23 -17.31 -35.21
N ARG A 316 -8.42 -17.73 -35.67
CA ARG A 316 -9.15 -18.86 -35.11
C ARG A 316 -9.09 -20.05 -36.05
N LEU A 317 -8.88 -21.23 -35.48
CA LEU A 317 -8.74 -22.51 -36.16
C LEU A 317 -9.86 -23.44 -35.69
N LEU A 318 -10.44 -24.18 -36.64
CA LEU A 318 -11.37 -25.27 -36.37
C LEU A 318 -10.69 -26.40 -35.59
N PRO A 319 -11.44 -27.35 -34.99
CA PRO A 319 -10.83 -28.48 -34.29
C PRO A 319 -9.93 -29.31 -35.23
N THR A 320 -10.29 -29.33 -36.51
CA THR A 320 -9.55 -29.92 -37.63
C THR A 320 -8.28 -29.16 -38.02
N GLY A 321 -8.00 -28.00 -37.42
CA GLY A 321 -6.83 -27.14 -37.66
C GLY A 321 -6.91 -26.22 -38.88
N GLY A 322 -7.98 -26.33 -39.68
CA GLY A 322 -8.28 -25.39 -40.76
C GLY A 322 -8.63 -24.00 -40.22
N LEU A 323 -8.38 -22.95 -41.01
CA LEU A 323 -8.79 -21.58 -40.65
C LEU A 323 -10.32 -21.51 -40.51
N ASP A 324 -10.81 -20.93 -39.43
CA ASP A 324 -12.24 -20.68 -39.27
C ASP A 324 -12.66 -19.49 -40.17
N PRO A 325 -13.46 -19.72 -41.23
CA PRO A 325 -13.86 -18.65 -42.15
C PRO A 325 -14.85 -17.67 -41.50
N THR A 326 -15.50 -18.05 -40.39
CA THR A 326 -16.46 -17.20 -39.67
C THR A 326 -15.77 -16.18 -38.76
N PHE A 327 -14.44 -16.27 -38.58
CA PHE A 327 -13.65 -15.35 -37.77
C PHE A 327 -13.01 -14.25 -38.65
N ILE A 328 -13.73 -13.13 -38.80
CA ILE A 328 -13.49 -12.03 -39.72
C ILE A 328 -12.84 -10.85 -38.99
N ILE A 329 -11.51 -10.79 -39.02
CA ILE A 329 -10.72 -9.76 -38.32
C ILE A 329 -10.38 -8.52 -39.17
N GLY A 330 -10.78 -8.50 -40.45
CA GLY A 330 -10.33 -7.48 -41.41
C GLY A 330 -8.81 -7.47 -41.59
N SER A 331 -8.19 -6.28 -41.55
CA SER A 331 -6.73 -6.15 -41.59
C SER A 331 -6.03 -6.49 -40.25
N GLY A 332 -6.79 -6.78 -39.19
CA GLY A 332 -6.26 -7.21 -37.89
C GLY A 332 -5.44 -6.13 -37.17
N ALA A 333 -4.56 -6.57 -36.27
CA ALA A 333 -3.70 -5.66 -35.51
C ALA A 333 -2.55 -5.11 -36.38
N ASN A 334 -2.19 -3.83 -36.23
CA ASN A 334 -1.03 -3.24 -36.91
C ASN A 334 0.33 -3.56 -36.24
N GLY A 335 0.31 -4.46 -35.27
CA GLY A 335 1.46 -4.90 -34.49
C GLY A 335 1.15 -6.25 -33.85
N HIS A 336 1.99 -6.67 -32.93
CA HIS A 336 1.88 -8.02 -32.37
C HIS A 336 0.88 -8.08 -31.21
N VAL A 337 -0.01 -9.09 -31.25
CA VAL A 337 -0.91 -9.39 -30.14
C VAL A 337 -0.15 -10.24 -29.12
N LYS A 338 -0.07 -9.75 -27.88
CA LYS A 338 0.66 -10.45 -26.80
C LYS A 338 -0.24 -11.34 -25.97
N ARG A 339 -1.52 -10.99 -25.86
CA ARG A 339 -2.47 -11.70 -25.01
C ARG A 339 -3.88 -11.63 -25.59
N ALA A 340 -4.62 -12.71 -25.39
CA ALA A 340 -6.07 -12.77 -25.57
C ALA A 340 -6.70 -13.28 -24.27
N VAL A 341 -7.75 -12.61 -23.81
CA VAL A 341 -8.53 -12.97 -22.63
C VAL A 341 -9.96 -13.24 -23.08
N ASN A 342 -10.50 -14.40 -22.71
CA ASN A 342 -11.89 -14.75 -23.00
C ASN A 342 -12.82 -13.83 -22.20
N ASP A 343 -13.81 -13.26 -22.87
CA ASP A 343 -14.87 -12.42 -22.32
C ASP A 343 -16.21 -13.04 -22.73
N ASP A 344 -16.56 -14.17 -22.09
CA ASP A 344 -17.68 -15.03 -22.48
C ASP A 344 -17.53 -15.55 -23.92
N ASP A 345 -18.39 -15.12 -24.85
CA ASP A 345 -18.27 -15.44 -26.28
C ASP A 345 -17.37 -14.46 -27.05
N LYS A 346 -16.81 -13.44 -26.39
CA LYS A 346 -15.92 -12.42 -26.96
C LYS A 346 -14.46 -12.63 -26.56
N LEU A 347 -13.58 -11.83 -27.16
CA LEU A 347 -12.13 -11.85 -26.89
C LEU A 347 -11.60 -10.44 -26.65
N VAL A 348 -10.95 -10.20 -25.51
CA VAL A 348 -10.18 -8.97 -25.27
C VAL A 348 -8.71 -9.19 -25.56
N LEU A 349 -8.14 -8.36 -26.43
CA LEU A 349 -6.76 -8.45 -26.88
C LEU A 349 -5.95 -7.25 -26.37
N ASN A 350 -4.70 -7.49 -25.97
CA ASN A 350 -3.71 -6.43 -25.74
C ASN A 350 -2.33 -6.83 -26.28
N GLY A 351 -1.49 -5.84 -26.58
CA GLY A 351 -0.17 -6.09 -27.14
C GLY A 351 0.56 -4.84 -27.62
N TYR A 352 1.51 -5.04 -28.54
CA TYR A 352 2.32 -3.97 -29.14
C TYR A 352 1.68 -3.48 -30.45
N PHE A 353 0.35 -3.33 -30.46
CA PHE A 353 -0.42 -2.74 -31.55
C PHE A 353 -1.16 -1.53 -31.00
N ASN A 354 -1.40 -0.51 -31.81
CA ASN A 354 -2.17 0.67 -31.39
C ASN A 354 -3.41 0.91 -32.26
N SER A 355 -3.60 0.08 -33.30
CA SER A 355 -4.83 0.04 -34.09
C SER A 355 -5.21 -1.40 -34.45
N PHE A 356 -6.52 -1.64 -34.58
CA PHE A 356 -7.09 -2.88 -35.09
C PHE A 356 -8.05 -2.57 -36.24
N ASN A 357 -7.86 -3.24 -37.37
CA ASN A 357 -8.59 -2.98 -38.62
C ASN A 357 -8.55 -1.49 -39.04
N GLY A 358 -7.41 -0.83 -38.85
CA GLY A 358 -7.21 0.61 -39.11
C GLY A 358 -7.83 1.57 -38.09
N THR A 359 -8.58 1.06 -37.11
CA THR A 359 -9.20 1.88 -36.05
C THR A 359 -8.25 1.99 -34.85
N PRO A 360 -7.87 3.21 -34.40
CA PRO A 360 -7.08 3.39 -33.19
C PRO A 360 -7.78 2.79 -31.96
N CYS A 361 -7.04 2.05 -31.13
CA CYS A 361 -7.59 1.34 -29.98
C CYS A 361 -6.73 1.43 -28.71
N GLY A 362 -5.65 2.22 -28.73
CA GLY A 362 -4.82 2.47 -27.53
C GLY A 362 -4.37 1.19 -26.82
N TYR A 363 -3.82 0.24 -27.60
CA TYR A 363 -3.22 -1.01 -27.13
C TYR A 363 -4.17 -2.05 -26.53
N MET A 364 -5.49 -1.87 -26.64
CA MET A 364 -6.51 -2.83 -26.20
C MET A 364 -7.74 -2.84 -27.12
N VAL A 365 -8.27 -4.01 -27.47
CA VAL A 365 -9.50 -4.14 -28.27
C VAL A 365 -10.33 -5.33 -27.81
N ARG A 366 -11.67 -5.23 -27.86
CA ARG A 366 -12.56 -6.37 -27.71
C ARG A 366 -13.10 -6.80 -29.07
N LEU A 367 -13.10 -8.10 -29.35
CA LEU A 367 -13.65 -8.72 -30.54
C LEU A 367 -14.90 -9.52 -30.19
N ASN A 368 -15.91 -9.47 -31.06
CA ASN A 368 -17.06 -10.35 -31.02
C ASN A 368 -16.67 -11.80 -31.36
N ASN A 369 -17.59 -12.74 -31.17
CA ASN A 369 -17.37 -14.15 -31.51
C ASN A 369 -17.08 -14.36 -33.02
N ASP A 370 -17.50 -13.46 -33.90
CA ASP A 370 -17.17 -13.52 -35.32
C ASP A 370 -15.84 -12.82 -35.67
N GLY A 371 -15.08 -12.34 -34.68
CA GLY A 371 -13.79 -11.66 -34.87
C GLY A 371 -13.89 -10.18 -35.24
N THR A 372 -15.09 -9.64 -35.44
CA THR A 372 -15.29 -8.20 -35.66
C THR A 372 -15.03 -7.40 -34.37
N VAL A 373 -14.64 -6.13 -34.49
CA VAL A 373 -14.43 -5.25 -33.33
C VAL A 373 -15.77 -4.96 -32.65
N ASP A 374 -15.82 -5.12 -31.34
CA ASP A 374 -16.97 -4.69 -30.53
C ASP A 374 -16.96 -3.16 -30.38
N GLY A 375 -17.82 -2.48 -31.14
CA GLY A 375 -17.91 -1.02 -31.16
C GLY A 375 -18.46 -0.38 -29.88
N GLU A 376 -19.03 -1.17 -28.97
CA GLU A 376 -19.43 -0.68 -27.65
C GLU A 376 -18.27 -0.71 -26.64
N PHE A 377 -17.17 -1.39 -26.96
CA PHE A 377 -15.99 -1.43 -26.11
C PHE A 377 -15.14 -0.18 -26.26
N ASN A 378 -14.94 0.55 -25.16
CA ASN A 378 -14.24 1.84 -25.07
C ASN A 378 -14.74 2.85 -26.12
N LYS A 379 -16.06 2.93 -26.28
CA LYS A 379 -16.71 3.67 -27.37
C LYS A 379 -16.33 5.16 -27.36
N GLY A 380 -15.69 5.60 -28.44
CA GLY A 380 -15.23 6.99 -28.59
C GLY A 380 -13.98 7.35 -27.77
N GLY A 381 -13.40 6.39 -27.04
CA GLY A 381 -12.16 6.56 -26.29
C GLY A 381 -10.92 6.36 -27.15
N SER A 382 -9.83 7.10 -26.85
CA SER A 382 -8.53 6.89 -27.51
C SER A 382 -7.75 5.68 -26.97
N GLY A 383 -8.22 5.07 -25.88
CA GLY A 383 -7.52 4.04 -25.12
C GLY A 383 -6.27 4.59 -24.42
N ALA A 384 -5.32 3.71 -24.12
CA ALA A 384 -4.05 4.07 -23.50
C ALA A 384 -3.10 4.79 -24.47
N ASP A 385 -2.30 5.73 -23.98
CA ASP A 385 -1.31 6.49 -24.77
C ASP A 385 0.06 5.79 -24.96
N ASP A 386 0.32 4.70 -24.23
CA ASP A 386 1.43 3.77 -24.44
C ASP A 386 0.94 2.34 -24.15
N ARG A 387 1.83 1.37 -24.32
CA ARG A 387 1.60 -0.08 -24.26
C ARG A 387 0.90 -0.51 -22.97
N ILE A 388 -0.14 -1.31 -23.13
CA ILE A 388 -0.76 -2.11 -22.07
C ILE A 388 -0.03 -3.45 -22.01
N TRP A 389 0.59 -3.74 -20.87
CA TRP A 389 1.29 -4.99 -20.62
C TRP A 389 0.34 -6.10 -20.20
N ASN A 390 -0.64 -5.78 -19.37
CA ASN A 390 -1.59 -6.74 -18.84
C ASN A 390 -3.00 -6.18 -18.71
N VAL A 391 -3.97 -7.07 -18.92
CA VAL A 391 -5.39 -6.83 -18.68
C VAL A 391 -5.94 -7.96 -17.81
N PHE A 392 -6.83 -7.61 -16.88
CA PHE A 392 -7.48 -8.55 -15.99
C PHE A 392 -8.98 -8.28 -16.02
N LYS A 393 -9.77 -9.33 -16.29
CA LYS A 393 -11.21 -9.32 -16.05
C LYS A 393 -11.43 -9.57 -14.57
N GLN A 394 -12.23 -8.73 -13.93
CA GLN A 394 -12.63 -8.86 -12.53
C GLN A 394 -13.89 -9.73 -12.41
N SER A 395 -14.22 -10.15 -11.19
CA SER A 395 -15.43 -10.95 -10.94
C SER A 395 -16.70 -10.22 -11.35
N ASP A 396 -16.74 -8.89 -11.17
CA ASP A 396 -17.83 -7.99 -11.59
C ASP A 396 -17.87 -7.71 -13.11
N LEU A 397 -17.09 -8.48 -13.89
CA LEU A 397 -16.92 -8.34 -15.34
C LEU A 397 -16.24 -7.04 -15.78
N SER A 398 -15.84 -6.17 -14.86
CA SER A 398 -15.06 -4.97 -15.13
C SER A 398 -13.59 -5.33 -15.44
N TRP A 399 -12.79 -4.34 -15.84
CA TRP A 399 -11.39 -4.57 -16.22
C TRP A 399 -10.41 -3.76 -15.39
N VAL A 400 -9.24 -4.35 -15.13
CA VAL A 400 -8.05 -3.65 -14.66
C VAL A 400 -6.97 -3.76 -15.72
N VAL A 401 -6.37 -2.63 -16.08
CA VAL A 401 -5.32 -2.56 -17.09
C VAL A 401 -4.04 -1.98 -16.51
N LEU A 402 -2.92 -2.62 -16.83
CA LEU A 402 -1.57 -2.26 -16.39
C LEU A 402 -0.65 -2.09 -17.60
N GLY A 403 0.23 -1.09 -17.60
CA GLY A 403 1.13 -0.85 -18.73
C GLY A 403 2.15 0.26 -18.51
N ALA A 404 2.72 0.76 -19.60
CA ALA A 404 3.62 1.91 -19.61
C ALA A 404 2.89 3.27 -19.80
N PHE A 405 1.58 3.23 -20.04
CA PHE A 405 0.75 4.38 -20.38
C PHE A 405 0.69 5.43 -19.28
N GLN A 406 0.70 6.70 -19.66
CA GLN A 406 0.56 7.83 -18.76
C GLN A 406 -0.89 8.33 -18.69
N SER A 407 -1.69 8.06 -19.72
CA SER A 407 -3.10 8.41 -19.79
C SER A 407 -3.95 7.31 -20.45
N PHE A 408 -5.24 7.31 -20.16
CA PHE A 408 -6.26 6.47 -20.79
C PHE A 408 -7.44 7.36 -21.19
N ASN A 409 -7.84 7.35 -22.46
CA ASN A 409 -8.83 8.28 -23.03
C ASN A 409 -8.50 9.76 -22.74
N GLY A 410 -7.21 10.12 -22.76
CA GLY A 410 -6.71 11.46 -22.41
C GLY A 410 -6.77 11.81 -20.91
N SER A 411 -7.33 10.94 -20.06
CA SER A 411 -7.34 11.12 -18.61
C SER A 411 -6.04 10.57 -18.00
N PRO A 412 -5.35 11.29 -17.10
CA PRO A 412 -4.10 10.81 -16.48
C PRO A 412 -4.29 9.50 -15.67
N ARG A 413 -3.49 8.46 -15.96
CA ARG A 413 -3.63 7.12 -15.36
C ARG A 413 -2.33 6.40 -14.96
N GLN A 414 -1.15 6.98 -15.14
CA GLN A 414 0.14 6.52 -14.57
C GLN A 414 0.25 4.98 -14.41
N CYS A 415 0.17 4.27 -15.53
CA CYS A 415 0.37 2.83 -15.67
C CYS A 415 -0.76 1.92 -15.14
N LEU A 416 -1.86 2.46 -14.59
CA LEU A 416 -2.99 1.69 -14.05
C LEU A 416 -4.34 2.36 -14.33
N ALA A 417 -5.30 1.59 -14.87
CA ALA A 417 -6.68 2.06 -14.99
C ALA A 417 -7.69 0.96 -14.63
N SER A 418 -8.81 1.37 -14.04
CA SER A 418 -10.03 0.55 -13.92
C SER A 418 -10.97 0.96 -15.03
N LEU A 419 -11.56 -0.03 -15.68
CA LEU A 419 -12.55 0.14 -16.73
C LEU A 419 -13.82 -0.63 -16.35
N ASP A 420 -14.98 -0.18 -16.80
CA ASP A 420 -16.24 -0.92 -16.65
C ASP A 420 -16.27 -2.14 -17.58
N ILE A 421 -17.35 -2.94 -17.56
CA ILE A 421 -17.53 -4.11 -18.44
C ILE A 421 -17.36 -3.79 -19.94
N ASN A 422 -17.59 -2.53 -20.34
CA ASN A 422 -17.46 -2.05 -21.70
C ASN A 422 -16.12 -1.36 -21.95
N GLY A 423 -15.13 -1.49 -21.06
CA GLY A 423 -13.81 -0.91 -21.28
C GLY A 423 -13.77 0.62 -21.18
N ASN A 424 -14.85 1.26 -20.71
CA ASN A 424 -14.85 2.69 -20.45
C ASN A 424 -14.18 2.97 -19.12
N LEU A 425 -13.38 4.03 -19.10
CA LEU A 425 -12.65 4.43 -17.91
C LEU A 425 -13.61 4.77 -16.76
N THR A 426 -13.47 4.07 -15.63
CA THR A 426 -14.24 4.35 -14.40
C THR A 426 -13.50 5.33 -13.50
N SER A 427 -14.20 5.87 -12.51
CA SER A 427 -13.61 6.70 -11.46
C SER A 427 -12.85 5.92 -10.40
N ASN A 428 -12.80 4.58 -10.47
CA ASN A 428 -12.39 3.70 -9.37
C ASN A 428 -10.88 3.66 -9.06
N TYR A 429 -10.10 4.61 -9.58
CA TYR A 429 -8.78 4.96 -9.04
C TYR A 429 -8.58 6.48 -9.18
N PRO A 430 -8.12 7.20 -8.14
CA PRO A 430 -7.86 8.63 -8.24
C PRO A 430 -6.64 8.94 -9.11
N LEU A 431 -6.72 10.06 -9.80
CA LEU A 431 -5.70 10.61 -10.71
C LEU A 431 -4.37 10.82 -9.97
N PHE A 432 -3.30 10.16 -10.41
CA PHE A 432 -1.95 10.62 -10.09
C PHE A 432 -1.54 11.70 -11.12
N THR A 433 -1.75 12.97 -10.79
CA THR A 433 -1.27 14.08 -11.63
C THR A 433 0.07 14.60 -11.11
N THR A 434 1.16 14.31 -11.82
CA THR A 434 2.38 15.14 -11.76
C THR A 434 2.41 16.06 -12.96
N SER A 435 1.78 17.23 -12.83
CA SER A 435 2.05 18.39 -13.67
C SER A 435 1.95 19.67 -12.83
N PHE A 436 2.96 19.91 -11.98
CA PHE A 436 3.12 21.19 -11.30
C PHE A 436 4.58 21.65 -11.28
N PRO A 437 4.83 22.98 -11.40
CA PRO A 437 6.14 23.57 -11.25
C PRO A 437 6.69 23.37 -9.84
N ILE A 438 8.00 23.18 -9.77
CA ILE A 438 8.76 22.78 -8.60
C ILE A 438 8.87 23.95 -7.60
N SER A 439 7.80 24.21 -6.85
CA SER A 439 7.97 24.60 -5.45
C SER A 439 7.34 23.49 -4.63
N ALA A 440 8.16 22.53 -4.18
CA ALA A 440 7.70 21.41 -3.38
C ALA A 440 6.80 21.91 -2.23
N PRO A 441 5.55 21.43 -2.09
CA PRO A 441 4.73 21.80 -0.95
C PRO A 441 5.47 21.36 0.32
N LYS A 442 5.86 22.30 1.19
CA LYS A 442 6.43 21.95 2.48
C LYS A 442 5.27 21.64 3.41
N VAL A 443 5.22 20.40 3.88
CA VAL A 443 4.27 19.96 4.89
C VAL A 443 5.01 19.90 6.21
N TYR A 444 4.61 20.75 7.16
CA TYR A 444 5.27 20.90 8.46
C TYR A 444 4.65 20.03 9.55
N ALA A 445 3.37 19.69 9.43
CA ALA A 445 2.67 18.90 10.43
C ALA A 445 1.73 17.87 9.79
N VAL A 446 1.52 16.76 10.51
CA VAL A 446 0.66 15.65 10.14
C VAL A 446 0.03 15.05 11.39
N GLN A 447 -1.24 14.63 11.31
CA GLN A 447 -1.91 13.94 12.40
C GLN A 447 -2.99 12.99 11.87
N ASP A 448 -2.99 11.75 12.36
CA ASP A 448 -4.04 10.76 12.06
C ASP A 448 -5.35 11.09 12.81
N SER A 449 -6.49 10.77 12.21
CA SER A 449 -7.81 10.85 12.83
C SER A 449 -8.76 9.85 12.20
N PRO A 450 -9.81 9.39 12.91
CA PRO A 450 -10.82 8.52 12.29
C PRO A 450 -11.48 9.12 11.03
N GLN A 451 -11.49 10.45 10.88
CA GLN A 451 -12.06 11.12 9.70
C GLN A 451 -11.07 11.25 8.53
N GLY A 452 -9.82 10.83 8.71
CA GLY A 452 -8.73 10.97 7.75
C GLY A 452 -7.49 11.63 8.36
N ILE A 453 -6.45 11.80 7.55
CA ILE A 453 -5.15 12.34 7.94
C ILE A 453 -5.13 13.85 7.70
N TYR A 454 -4.91 14.64 8.74
CA TYR A 454 -4.71 16.08 8.59
C TYR A 454 -3.27 16.38 8.26
N ILE A 455 -3.03 17.26 7.30
CA ILE A 455 -1.72 17.80 6.96
C ILE A 455 -1.74 19.32 6.96
N ALA A 456 -0.63 19.93 7.33
CA ALA A 456 -0.51 21.38 7.30
C ALA A 456 0.88 21.88 6.92
N GLY A 457 0.96 23.07 6.33
CA GLY A 457 2.23 23.65 5.91
C GLY A 457 2.11 24.87 4.98
N THR A 458 2.99 24.96 3.98
CA THR A 458 3.04 26.07 3.00
C THR A 458 2.33 25.77 1.69
N PHE A 459 1.58 24.68 1.57
CA PHE A 459 0.89 24.36 0.33
C PHE A 459 -0.35 25.24 0.12
N SER A 460 -0.67 25.52 -1.15
CA SER A 460 -1.94 26.19 -1.54
C SER A 460 -2.92 25.23 -2.21
N ARG A 461 -2.45 24.03 -2.58
CA ARG A 461 -3.21 22.97 -3.24
C ARG A 461 -2.73 21.61 -2.76
N TYR A 462 -3.64 20.64 -2.74
CA TYR A 462 -3.36 19.22 -2.52
C TYR A 462 -4.27 18.40 -3.45
N GLY A 463 -3.73 17.38 -4.13
CA GLY A 463 -4.46 16.56 -5.10
C GLY A 463 -5.18 17.38 -6.20
N GLY A 464 -4.56 18.47 -6.68
CA GLY A 464 -5.13 19.37 -7.69
C GLY A 464 -6.19 20.36 -7.19
N LYS A 465 -6.74 20.16 -5.99
CA LYS A 465 -7.79 21.00 -5.39
C LYS A 465 -7.21 22.12 -4.52
N LEU A 466 -7.97 23.20 -4.35
CA LEU A 466 -7.59 24.31 -3.48
C LEU A 466 -7.70 23.88 -2.02
N HIS A 467 -6.57 23.65 -1.38
CA HIS A 467 -6.44 23.43 0.06
C HIS A 467 -5.40 24.40 0.57
N ARG A 468 -5.85 25.52 1.15
CA ARG A 468 -4.95 26.55 1.64
C ARG A 468 -4.40 26.12 2.99
N ARG A 469 -3.14 25.67 2.99
CA ARG A 469 -2.27 25.48 4.17
C ARG A 469 -2.65 24.34 5.10
N VAL A 470 -3.91 23.88 5.09
CA VAL A 470 -4.41 22.71 5.80
C VAL A 470 -5.28 21.88 4.85
N ALA A 471 -5.11 20.56 4.88
CA ALA A 471 -5.95 19.61 4.15
C ALA A 471 -6.27 18.40 5.04
N ARG A 472 -7.44 17.81 4.83
CA ARG A 472 -7.73 16.44 5.26
C ARG A 472 -7.53 15.52 4.07
N VAL A 473 -6.77 14.47 4.29
CA VAL A 473 -6.36 13.46 3.31
C VAL A 473 -7.07 12.17 3.72
N ASN A 474 -7.84 11.60 2.80
CA ASN A 474 -8.44 10.30 3.00
C ASN A 474 -7.34 9.24 3.17
N TYR A 475 -7.66 8.12 3.80
CA TYR A 475 -6.70 7.02 3.98
C TYR A 475 -6.25 6.36 2.68
N ASP A 476 -6.91 6.67 1.56
CA ASP A 476 -6.50 6.32 0.22
C ASP A 476 -5.57 7.37 -0.45
N GLY A 477 -5.12 8.36 0.31
CA GLY A 477 -4.23 9.42 -0.16
C GLY A 477 -4.91 10.52 -0.98
N THR A 478 -6.23 10.45 -1.18
CA THR A 478 -6.98 11.49 -1.92
C THR A 478 -7.32 12.69 -1.03
N PRO A 479 -7.44 13.90 -1.60
CA PRO A 479 -7.99 15.04 -0.86
C PRO A 479 -9.46 14.80 -0.49
N ASP A 480 -9.81 14.98 0.78
CA ASP A 480 -11.20 15.10 1.18
C ASP A 480 -11.79 16.43 0.68
N ALA A 481 -12.72 16.33 -0.27
CA ALA A 481 -13.34 17.49 -0.91
C ALA A 481 -14.31 18.25 0.00
N SER A 482 -14.79 17.60 1.07
CA SER A 482 -15.71 18.20 2.04
C SER A 482 -14.99 19.14 3.01
N PHE A 483 -13.68 18.92 3.24
CA PHE A 483 -12.90 19.69 4.19
C PHE A 483 -12.34 20.98 3.57
N ARG A 484 -12.76 22.14 4.09
CA ARG A 484 -12.49 23.47 3.50
C ARG A 484 -11.84 24.44 4.48
N ALA A 485 -10.54 24.25 4.73
CA ALA A 485 -9.76 25.17 5.54
C ALA A 485 -9.46 26.50 4.81
N GLY A 486 -9.81 27.62 5.47
CA GLY A 486 -9.63 28.99 4.97
C GLY A 486 -8.38 29.71 5.48
N ILE A 487 -7.27 29.01 5.73
CA ILE A 487 -6.09 29.59 6.38
C ILE A 487 -5.20 30.35 5.37
N GLY A 488 -4.92 31.63 5.65
CA GLY A 488 -4.19 32.52 4.73
C GLY A 488 -2.66 32.44 4.78
N GLY A 489 -2.09 31.94 5.88
CA GLY A 489 -0.64 31.95 6.13
C GLY A 489 -0.08 30.58 6.50
N VAL A 490 1.21 30.54 6.85
CA VAL A 490 1.91 29.27 7.14
C VAL A 490 1.32 28.63 8.39
N VAL A 491 1.09 27.33 8.35
CA VAL A 491 0.72 26.52 9.51
C VAL A 491 1.93 25.68 9.90
N ASN A 492 2.39 25.82 11.14
CA ASN A 492 3.55 25.13 11.69
C ASN A 492 3.13 23.87 12.47
N GLY A 493 1.99 23.90 13.16
CA GLY A 493 1.52 22.83 14.04
C GLY A 493 0.01 22.64 13.96
N ILE A 494 -0.43 21.41 14.19
CA ILE A 494 -1.84 21.02 14.31
C ILE A 494 -2.02 20.09 15.50
N SER A 495 -3.20 20.14 16.12
CA SER A 495 -3.60 19.18 17.16
C SER A 495 -5.11 18.94 17.11
N ILE A 496 -5.55 17.68 17.14
CA ILE A 496 -6.97 17.30 17.20
C ILE A 496 -7.46 17.31 18.64
N GLN A 497 -8.60 17.93 18.89
CA GLN A 497 -9.29 17.88 20.17
C GLN A 497 -10.18 16.62 20.28
N GLN A 498 -10.55 16.24 21.50
CA GLN A 498 -11.43 15.07 21.74
C GLN A 498 -12.79 15.15 21.02
N ASP A 499 -13.29 16.35 20.73
CA ASP A 499 -14.53 16.57 19.98
C ASP A 499 -14.36 16.47 18.44
N GLY A 500 -13.14 16.16 17.98
CA GLY A 500 -12.79 16.03 16.56
C GLY A 500 -12.47 17.35 15.86
N LYS A 501 -12.53 18.49 16.56
CA LYS A 501 -12.10 19.78 15.99
C LYS A 501 -10.58 19.85 15.90
N LEU A 502 -10.09 20.62 14.92
CA LEU A 502 -8.66 20.75 14.65
C LEU A 502 -8.15 22.11 15.12
N LEU A 503 -7.19 22.12 16.03
CA LEU A 503 -6.39 23.29 16.36
C LEU A 503 -5.29 23.49 15.32
N VAL A 504 -5.07 24.73 14.94
CA VAL A 504 -4.14 25.13 13.89
C VAL A 504 -3.30 26.30 14.41
N ALA A 505 -1.98 26.13 14.40
CA ALA A 505 -1.01 27.11 14.88
C ALA A 505 0.00 27.46 13.79
N GLY A 506 0.35 28.75 13.68
CA GLY A 506 1.35 29.20 12.71
C GLY A 506 1.52 30.70 12.63
N HIS A 507 1.96 31.17 11.46
CA HIS A 507 2.09 32.58 11.12
C HIS A 507 1.06 32.93 10.04
N PHE A 508 -0.15 33.30 10.47
CA PHE A 508 -1.23 33.70 9.58
C PHE A 508 -2.02 34.88 10.15
N GLY A 509 -2.27 35.85 9.28
CA GLY A 509 -3.18 36.97 9.52
C GLY A 509 -4.39 36.90 8.57
N VAL A 510 -5.40 37.70 8.84
CA VAL A 510 -6.65 37.69 8.08
C VAL A 510 -6.47 38.43 6.75
N GLY A 511 -6.73 37.76 5.63
CA GLY A 511 -7.08 38.42 4.36
C GLY A 511 -8.58 38.74 4.32
N THR A 512 -8.99 39.72 3.50
CA THR A 512 -10.38 40.19 3.41
C THR A 512 -11.38 39.03 3.20
N GLY A 513 -12.33 38.84 4.13
CA GLY A 513 -13.47 37.92 3.97
C GLY A 513 -13.60 36.77 4.98
N TYR A 514 -12.68 36.60 5.94
CA TYR A 514 -12.78 35.59 7.01
C TYR A 514 -12.53 36.20 8.41
N VAL A 515 -12.87 35.50 9.48
CA VAL A 515 -12.97 36.01 10.86
C VAL A 515 -11.59 36.27 11.51
N GLY A 516 -11.55 37.16 12.50
CA GLY A 516 -10.36 37.72 13.17
C GLY A 516 -9.51 36.76 14.02
N CYS A 517 -9.08 35.62 13.48
CA CYS A 517 -8.11 34.74 14.14
C CYS A 517 -6.71 34.97 13.54
N THR A 518 -5.73 35.23 14.41
CA THR A 518 -4.32 35.39 14.04
C THR A 518 -3.49 34.33 14.73
N SER A 519 -2.71 33.58 13.95
CA SER A 519 -1.64 32.66 14.42
C SER A 519 -2.09 31.45 15.25
N LEU A 520 -3.31 31.44 15.78
CA LEU A 520 -3.97 30.31 16.43
C LEU A 520 -5.46 30.30 16.06
N ALA A 521 -5.95 29.17 15.58
CA ALA A 521 -7.34 28.99 15.18
C ALA A 521 -7.84 27.58 15.52
N ARG A 522 -9.16 27.43 15.59
CA ARG A 522 -9.84 26.13 15.67
C ARG A 522 -10.74 25.95 14.46
N LEU A 523 -10.67 24.78 13.83
CA LEU A 523 -11.50 24.39 12.71
C LEU A 523 -12.51 23.32 13.13
N ASN A 524 -13.73 23.44 12.63
CA ASN A 524 -14.76 22.42 12.73
C ASN A 524 -14.39 21.20 11.87
N LEU A 525 -15.16 20.12 12.01
CA LEU A 525 -14.95 18.88 11.25
C LEU A 525 -15.02 19.06 9.72
N ASP A 526 -15.70 20.10 9.23
CA ASP A 526 -15.78 20.45 7.81
C ASP A 526 -14.68 21.43 7.35
N GLY A 527 -13.78 21.82 8.25
CA GLY A 527 -12.69 22.77 8.00
C GLY A 527 -13.09 24.24 8.10
N THR A 528 -14.36 24.56 8.36
CA THR A 528 -14.79 25.93 8.65
C THR A 528 -14.23 26.41 9.99
N MET A 529 -14.03 27.72 10.17
CA MET A 529 -13.51 28.23 11.44
C MET A 529 -14.58 28.14 12.55
N ASP A 530 -14.17 27.69 13.73
CA ASP A 530 -14.98 27.76 14.93
C ASP A 530 -14.93 29.17 15.51
N LEU A 531 -15.99 29.95 15.27
CA LEU A 531 -16.05 31.35 15.67
C LEU A 531 -16.23 31.55 17.17
N THR A 532 -16.42 30.48 17.95
CA THR A 532 -16.48 30.54 19.41
C THR A 532 -15.09 30.53 20.05
N PHE A 533 -14.06 30.12 19.31
CA PHE A 533 -12.68 30.09 19.76
C PHE A 533 -11.95 31.37 19.33
N LYS A 534 -11.67 32.27 20.28
CA LYS A 534 -11.13 33.62 20.00
C LYS A 534 -9.91 33.96 20.84
N PRO A 535 -8.80 33.21 20.69
CA PRO A 535 -7.56 33.56 21.37
C PRO A 535 -7.04 34.89 20.84
N VAL A 536 -6.54 35.74 21.74
CA VAL A 536 -5.92 37.03 21.38
C VAL A 536 -4.49 37.02 21.89
N LEU A 537 -3.54 36.94 20.97
CA LEU A 537 -2.11 36.92 21.25
C LEU A 537 -1.44 38.12 20.62
N THR A 538 -0.41 38.65 21.28
CA THR A 538 0.41 39.72 20.72
C THR A 538 1.88 39.44 20.94
N LYS A 539 2.71 39.84 19.99
CA LYS A 539 4.16 39.85 20.12
C LYS A 539 4.65 41.17 20.72
N ALA A 540 5.83 41.15 21.35
CA ALA A 540 6.38 42.31 22.05
C ALA A 540 6.61 43.53 21.12
N ASP A 541 6.91 43.28 19.85
CA ASP A 541 7.14 44.30 18.82
C ASP A 541 5.85 44.75 18.09
N GLY A 542 4.69 44.22 18.47
CA GLY A 542 3.41 44.52 17.83
C GLY A 542 3.17 43.81 16.50
N SER A 543 4.12 43.01 16.00
CA SER A 543 3.91 42.17 14.81
C SER A 543 3.03 40.95 15.11
N LEU A 544 2.61 40.25 14.05
CA LEU A 544 1.84 39.01 14.20
C LEU A 544 2.67 37.97 14.98
N PRO A 545 2.08 37.33 16.00
CA PRO A 545 2.71 36.19 16.68
C PRO A 545 3.01 35.04 15.70
N ASP A 546 4.00 34.21 16.02
CA ASP A 546 4.24 32.96 15.29
C ASP A 546 4.14 31.79 16.27
N ILE A 547 3.14 30.92 16.10
CA ILE A 547 2.93 29.78 16.99
C ILE A 547 3.51 28.54 16.32
N PHE A 548 4.49 27.92 16.96
CA PHE A 548 5.23 26.78 16.40
C PHE A 548 4.67 25.44 16.86
N MET A 549 4.12 25.37 18.08
CA MET A 549 3.46 24.18 18.60
C MET A 549 2.07 24.51 19.16
N VAL A 550 1.16 23.56 19.00
CA VAL A 550 -0.13 23.51 19.67
C VAL A 550 -0.39 22.07 20.05
N ASP A 551 -0.91 21.85 21.26
CA ASP A 551 -1.27 20.52 21.73
C ASP A 551 -2.57 20.55 22.54
N SER A 552 -3.45 19.60 22.31
CA SER A 552 -4.70 19.44 23.05
C SER A 552 -4.49 18.47 24.20
N LEU A 553 -4.82 18.90 25.41
CA LEU A 553 -4.76 18.05 26.60
C LEU A 553 -6.06 17.26 26.77
N ASP A 554 -5.98 16.15 27.50
CA ASP A 554 -7.13 15.26 27.76
C ASP A 554 -8.28 15.93 28.53
N ASN A 555 -7.99 17.01 29.25
CA ASN A 555 -8.99 17.80 29.96
C ASN A 555 -9.59 18.93 29.10
N GLY A 556 -9.25 19.00 27.80
CA GLY A 556 -9.71 20.02 26.86
C GLY A 556 -8.94 21.34 26.89
N GLN A 557 -8.00 21.51 27.83
CA GLN A 557 -7.09 22.65 27.81
C GLN A 557 -6.09 22.53 26.64
N ILE A 558 -5.47 23.65 26.29
CA ILE A 558 -4.63 23.74 25.08
C ILE A 558 -3.27 24.30 25.46
N MET A 559 -2.21 23.58 25.13
CA MET A 559 -0.83 24.07 25.27
C MET A 559 -0.40 24.75 23.97
N ILE A 560 0.26 25.90 24.09
CA ILE A 560 0.84 26.61 22.94
C ILE A 560 2.28 27.03 23.23
N GLY A 561 3.10 26.98 22.18
CA GLY A 561 4.48 27.44 22.20
C GLY A 561 4.81 28.20 20.93
N GLY A 562 5.49 29.35 21.05
CA GLY A 562 5.69 30.25 19.93
C GLY A 562 6.53 31.48 20.25
N ASP A 563 6.53 32.43 19.32
CA ASP A 563 7.02 33.79 19.46
C ASP A 563 5.83 34.72 19.76
N PHE A 564 5.48 34.84 21.03
CA PHE A 564 4.45 35.73 21.56
C PHE A 564 4.83 36.25 22.96
N ALA A 565 4.27 37.40 23.35
CA ALA A 565 4.62 38.08 24.60
C ALA A 565 3.44 38.32 25.54
N LYS A 566 2.21 38.37 25.01
CA LYS A 566 1.01 38.51 25.82
C LYS A 566 -0.14 37.72 25.22
N ILE A 567 -1.07 37.34 26.08
CA ILE A 567 -2.31 36.67 25.72
C ILE A 567 -3.47 37.14 26.60
N ALA A 568 -4.65 37.26 26.01
CA ALA A 568 -5.85 37.67 26.74
C ALA A 568 -6.38 36.57 27.66
N ASP A 569 -6.80 36.95 28.87
CA ASP A 569 -7.64 36.12 29.73
C ASP A 569 -9.12 36.15 29.32
N ALA A 570 -9.97 35.46 30.10
CA ALA A 570 -11.40 35.36 29.82
C ALA A 570 -12.14 36.71 29.88
N ASN A 571 -11.55 37.74 30.50
CA ASN A 571 -12.08 39.10 30.55
C ASN A 571 -11.47 39.99 29.46
N HIS A 572 -10.77 39.41 28.49
CA HIS A 572 -10.04 40.10 27.42
C HIS A 572 -8.90 41.01 27.92
N VAL A 573 -8.40 40.79 29.14
CA VAL A 573 -7.26 41.54 29.68
C VAL A 573 -5.97 40.86 29.22
N MET A 574 -5.08 41.62 28.57
CA MET A 574 -3.80 41.10 28.07
C MET A 574 -2.84 40.82 29.23
N GLN A 575 -2.61 39.54 29.50
CA GLN A 575 -1.68 39.07 30.51
C GLN A 575 -0.29 38.80 29.90
N PRO A 576 0.82 39.11 30.61
CA PRO A 576 2.15 38.75 30.16
C PRO A 576 2.33 37.23 30.13
N ARG A 577 2.68 36.69 28.97
CA ARG A 577 3.05 35.29 28.75
C ARG A 577 4.09 35.24 27.64
N THR A 578 5.32 34.88 28.00
CA THR A 578 6.43 34.83 27.05
C THR A 578 6.56 33.41 26.51
N ALA A 579 6.34 33.25 25.21
CA ALA A 579 6.63 32.06 24.40
C ALA A 579 5.89 30.75 24.73
N PHE A 580 5.30 30.60 25.91
CA PHE A 580 4.58 29.40 26.34
C PHE A 580 3.36 29.75 27.20
N ALA A 581 2.25 29.06 26.96
CA ALA A 581 1.01 29.24 27.72
C ALA A 581 0.11 28.01 27.66
N ARG A 582 -0.77 27.88 28.67
CA ARG A 582 -1.92 26.99 28.66
C ARG A 582 -3.20 27.80 28.52
N LEU A 583 -4.12 27.35 27.68
CA LEU A 583 -5.41 27.99 27.42
C LEU A 583 -6.55 27.11 27.90
N ASN A 584 -7.65 27.76 28.23
CA ASN A 584 -8.94 27.12 28.41
C ASN A 584 -9.52 26.70 27.04
N PRO A 585 -10.53 25.80 27.02
CA PRO A 585 -11.14 25.33 25.77
C PRO A 585 -11.73 26.42 24.87
N ASP A 586 -12.02 27.61 25.40
CA ASP A 586 -12.53 28.78 24.65
C ASP A 586 -11.42 29.65 24.03
N GLY A 587 -10.15 29.34 24.31
CA GLY A 587 -8.97 30.07 23.84
C GLY A 587 -8.52 31.21 24.74
N SER A 588 -9.19 31.44 25.88
CA SER A 588 -8.72 32.35 26.91
C SER A 588 -7.55 31.75 27.69
N LEU A 589 -6.68 32.60 28.24
CA LEU A 589 -5.58 32.16 29.10
C LEU A 589 -6.09 31.37 30.34
N ASP A 590 -5.50 30.21 30.62
CA ASP A 590 -5.58 29.57 31.93
C ASP A 590 -4.65 30.32 32.90
N THR A 591 -5.24 31.12 33.78
CA THR A 591 -4.49 31.91 34.76
C THR A 591 -3.90 31.08 35.89
N THR A 592 -4.34 29.83 36.07
CA THR A 592 -3.78 28.91 37.07
C THR A 592 -2.44 28.33 36.63
N PHE A 593 -2.16 28.34 35.33
CA PHE A 593 -0.86 28.00 34.78
C PHE A 593 0.04 29.25 34.77
N THR A 594 0.94 29.32 35.75
CA THR A 594 1.77 30.51 36.01
C THR A 594 3.14 30.45 35.37
N ALA A 595 3.39 29.49 34.47
CA ALA A 595 4.68 29.30 33.82
C ALA A 595 5.27 30.60 33.26
N GLN A 596 6.51 30.91 33.66
CA GLN A 596 7.34 31.95 33.06
C GLN A 596 8.74 31.39 32.87
N ILE A 597 9.11 31.12 31.63
CA ILE A 597 10.48 30.74 31.29
C ILE A 597 11.30 32.03 31.32
N THR A 598 12.02 32.25 32.43
CA THR A 598 12.92 33.40 32.59
C THR A 598 14.35 32.93 32.47
N ILE A 599 15.01 33.31 31.37
CA ILE A 599 16.43 33.04 31.15
C ILE A 599 17.18 34.35 31.44
N PRO A 600 18.16 34.38 32.37
CA PRO A 600 18.97 35.56 32.63
C PRO A 600 19.60 36.08 31.32
N ASN A 601 19.46 37.39 31.06
CA ASN A 601 19.89 38.05 29.82
C ASN A 601 19.23 37.52 28.52
N GLY A 602 18.22 36.66 28.65
CA GLY A 602 17.35 36.16 27.58
C GLY A 602 16.29 37.18 27.22
N THR A 603 16.36 37.81 26.04
CA THR A 603 15.41 38.88 25.65
C THR A 603 14.47 38.50 24.50
N ASN A 604 14.52 37.28 23.99
CA ASN A 604 13.66 36.80 22.90
C ASN A 604 13.58 35.28 22.95
N ILE A 605 12.46 34.73 23.42
CA ILE A 605 12.27 33.28 23.61
C ILE A 605 11.28 32.78 22.57
N LYS A 606 11.61 31.65 21.93
CA LYS A 606 10.75 30.94 20.98
C LYS A 606 10.69 29.48 21.37
N VAL A 607 9.50 28.92 21.53
CA VAL A 607 9.31 27.50 21.85
C VAL A 607 8.87 26.75 20.60
N LYS A 608 9.56 25.65 20.26
CA LYS A 608 9.24 24.78 19.11
C LYS A 608 8.94 23.34 19.48
N ALA A 609 9.34 22.91 20.67
CA ALA A 609 9.09 21.56 21.16
C ALA A 609 8.38 21.64 22.51
N GLY A 610 7.34 20.81 22.66
CA GLY A 610 6.67 20.58 23.92
C GLY A 610 5.60 19.50 23.82
N GLY A 611 4.95 19.23 24.95
CA GLY A 611 4.01 18.12 25.14
C GLY A 611 4.17 17.55 26.54
N GLU A 612 3.21 16.76 27.02
CA GLU A 612 3.31 16.13 28.35
C GLU A 612 4.12 14.83 28.31
N MET A 613 5.01 14.63 29.27
CA MET A 613 5.77 13.41 29.48
C MET A 613 5.83 13.09 30.98
N ASN A 614 5.10 12.06 31.40
CA ASN A 614 5.02 11.62 32.79
C ASN A 614 4.63 12.74 33.77
N GLY A 615 3.64 13.58 33.42
CA GLY A 615 3.17 14.69 34.25
C GLY A 615 4.03 15.96 34.21
N LEU A 616 5.07 15.99 33.39
CA LEU A 616 5.94 17.15 33.16
C LEU A 616 5.87 17.61 31.71
N TYR A 617 6.09 18.90 31.46
CA TYR A 617 6.15 19.49 30.12
C TYR A 617 7.60 19.80 29.73
N PRO A 618 8.30 18.90 29.03
CA PRO A 618 9.55 19.25 28.37
C PRO A 618 9.37 20.41 27.40
N ILE A 619 10.25 21.41 27.45
CA ILE A 619 10.21 22.58 26.58
C ILE A 619 11.58 22.74 25.91
N GLY A 620 11.56 22.76 24.59
CA GLY A 620 12.73 23.04 23.77
C GLY A 620 12.51 24.25 22.87
N GLY A 621 13.56 25.03 22.67
CA GLY A 621 13.45 26.20 21.81
C GLY A 621 14.74 26.96 21.60
N TYR A 622 14.56 28.24 21.33
CA TYR A 622 15.59 29.22 21.01
C TYR A 622 15.46 30.45 21.91
N VAL A 623 16.61 31.00 22.32
CA VAL A 623 16.73 32.24 23.06
C VAL A 623 17.91 33.08 22.57
N LEU A 624 17.87 34.40 22.76
CA LEU A 624 19.07 35.24 22.72
C LEU A 624 19.72 35.29 24.10
N TYR A 625 20.77 34.52 24.35
CA TYR A 625 21.48 34.50 25.62
C TYR A 625 22.77 35.35 25.54
N ASN A 626 22.89 36.39 26.37
CA ASN A 626 24.00 37.35 26.33
C ASN A 626 24.25 37.95 24.93
N GLY A 627 23.17 38.20 24.18
CA GLY A 627 23.25 38.75 22.82
C GLY A 627 23.54 37.71 21.73
N SER A 628 23.83 36.46 22.08
CA SER A 628 24.09 35.38 21.13
C SER A 628 22.90 34.43 20.98
N PRO A 629 22.60 33.98 19.75
CA PRO A 629 21.70 32.85 19.48
C PRO A 629 22.06 31.60 20.31
N ALA A 630 21.11 31.05 21.07
CA ALA A 630 21.29 29.82 21.81
C ALA A 630 20.00 28.99 21.79
N GLY A 631 20.11 27.67 21.78
CA GLY A 631 19.00 26.79 22.11
C GLY A 631 18.88 26.60 23.61
N PHE A 632 17.70 26.18 24.04
CA PHE A 632 17.49 25.77 25.41
C PHE A 632 16.59 24.53 25.50
N TYR A 633 16.74 23.79 26.59
CA TYR A 633 15.85 22.70 26.96
C TYR A 633 15.62 22.66 28.47
N THR A 634 14.36 22.51 28.89
CA THR A 634 13.95 22.43 30.30
C THR A 634 12.70 21.55 30.47
N ARG A 635 12.24 21.33 31.70
CA ARG A 635 10.96 20.70 32.01
C ARG A 635 10.15 21.60 32.93
N LEU A 636 8.83 21.64 32.74
CA LEU A 636 7.89 22.34 33.60
C LEU A 636 6.99 21.34 34.34
N THR A 637 6.58 21.68 35.55
CA THR A 637 5.54 20.95 36.29
C THR A 637 4.17 21.18 35.67
N SER A 638 3.16 20.45 36.13
CA SER A 638 1.77 20.62 35.70
C SER A 638 1.16 22.00 35.98
N ASN A 639 1.75 22.74 36.93
CA ASN A 639 1.37 24.12 37.26
C ASN A 639 2.22 25.16 36.52
N GLY A 640 3.27 24.73 35.82
CA GLY A 640 4.12 25.58 34.99
C GLY A 640 5.43 26.03 35.63
N ASP A 641 5.73 25.59 36.85
CA ASP A 641 7.00 25.87 37.51
C ASP A 641 8.14 25.10 36.85
N LEU A 642 9.37 25.62 36.88
CA LEU A 642 10.54 24.84 36.46
C LEU A 642 10.67 23.59 37.33
N ASP A 643 10.93 22.46 36.70
CA ASP A 643 11.19 21.20 37.40
C ASP A 643 12.49 21.31 38.24
N PRO A 644 12.39 21.27 39.58
CA PRO A 644 13.55 21.44 40.45
C PRO A 644 14.56 20.28 40.36
N ASP A 645 14.17 19.14 39.80
CA ASP A 645 15.03 17.95 39.71
C ASP A 645 15.73 17.84 38.35
N PHE A 646 15.48 18.77 37.42
CA PHE A 646 16.05 18.75 36.06
C PHE A 646 17.14 19.82 35.87
N GLY A 647 18.41 19.41 35.89
CA GLY A 647 19.57 20.25 35.59
C GLY A 647 20.76 20.04 36.54
N PRO A 648 21.94 20.59 36.22
CA PRO A 648 23.11 20.55 37.10
C PRO A 648 22.91 21.46 38.34
N ALA A 649 23.17 20.94 39.55
CA ALA A 649 22.94 21.69 40.79
C ALA A 649 23.92 22.88 40.96
N GLY A 650 23.39 24.11 41.04
CA GLY A 650 24.13 25.37 41.25
C GLY A 650 23.21 26.61 41.09
N PRO A 651 23.59 27.81 41.54
CA PRO A 651 22.66 28.93 41.76
C PRO A 651 22.22 29.57 40.42
N ALA A 652 21.19 28.98 39.82
CA ALA A 652 20.51 29.22 38.53
C ALA A 652 21.23 28.74 37.25
N PRO A 653 20.55 28.13 36.23
CA PRO A 653 19.14 27.71 36.11
C PRO A 653 18.91 26.20 35.79
N HIS A 654 17.69 25.69 36.01
CA HIS A 654 17.18 24.36 35.60
C HIS A 654 16.99 24.23 34.07
N ILE A 655 17.96 24.71 33.28
CA ILE A 655 17.87 24.86 31.82
C ILE A 655 19.20 24.46 31.19
N ASN A 656 19.16 23.50 30.28
CA ASN A 656 20.31 23.13 29.45
C ASN A 656 20.41 24.08 28.25
N LEU A 657 21.62 24.58 27.95
CA LEU A 657 21.87 25.50 26.84
C LEU A 657 22.62 24.83 25.69
N PHE A 658 22.36 25.31 24.49
CA PHE A 658 22.89 24.80 23.23
C PHE A 658 23.36 25.96 22.36
N ASP A 659 24.35 25.74 21.49
CA ASP A 659 24.83 26.75 20.54
C ASP A 659 23.91 26.96 19.32
N GLY A 660 22.78 26.23 19.25
CA GLY A 660 21.75 26.35 18.23
C GLY A 660 20.38 25.90 18.73
N GLU A 661 19.33 26.22 17.99
CA GLU A 661 17.93 25.96 18.39
C GLU A 661 17.65 24.48 18.68
N VAL A 662 16.94 24.19 19.78
CA VAL A 662 16.35 22.87 20.03
C VAL A 662 14.96 22.86 19.38
N ARG A 663 14.73 21.92 18.47
CA ARG A 663 13.52 21.87 17.63
C ARG A 663 12.51 20.82 18.06
N CYS A 664 12.98 19.74 18.68
CA CYS A 664 12.16 18.59 19.02
C CYS A 664 12.76 17.82 20.20
N GLY A 665 11.93 17.01 20.85
CA GLY A 665 12.39 16.07 21.87
C GLY A 665 11.36 14.99 22.16
N THR A 666 11.82 13.87 22.71
CA THR A 666 10.99 12.76 23.18
C THR A 666 11.58 12.17 24.46
N GLY A 667 10.71 11.69 25.35
CA GLY A 667 11.10 10.92 26.53
C GLY A 667 11.24 9.44 26.19
N THR A 668 12.07 8.71 26.94
CA THR A 668 12.17 7.24 26.91
C THR A 668 11.46 6.63 28.13
N SER A 669 11.17 5.32 28.08
CA SER A 669 10.41 4.64 29.15
C SER A 669 11.09 4.70 30.52
N ASP A 670 12.41 4.87 30.54
CA ASP A 670 13.25 5.05 31.72
C ASP A 670 13.29 6.51 32.24
N GLY A 671 12.51 7.41 31.65
CA GLY A 671 12.43 8.83 32.03
C GLY A 671 13.59 9.70 31.52
N ARG A 672 14.54 9.15 30.75
CA ARG A 672 15.53 9.95 30.02
C ARG A 672 14.86 10.71 28.87
N VAL A 673 15.58 11.68 28.31
CA VAL A 673 15.06 12.55 27.27
C VAL A 673 16.07 12.67 26.14
N VAL A 674 15.60 12.55 24.90
CA VAL A 674 16.39 12.79 23.69
C VAL A 674 15.87 14.06 23.01
N VAL A 675 16.78 14.95 22.62
CA VAL A 675 16.47 16.20 21.92
C VAL A 675 17.22 16.30 20.61
N GLY A 676 16.63 16.98 19.64
CA GLY A 676 17.23 17.26 18.33
C GLY A 676 17.02 18.70 17.90
N GLY A 677 17.90 19.20 17.04
CA GLY A 677 17.84 20.59 16.60
C GLY A 677 18.98 21.02 15.68
N ASP A 678 19.28 22.31 15.72
CA ASP A 678 20.32 22.97 14.90
C ASP A 678 21.67 23.09 15.62
N PHE A 679 21.77 22.62 16.87
CA PHE A 679 22.97 22.74 17.70
C PHE A 679 24.09 21.79 17.28
N THR A 680 25.33 22.18 17.58
CA THR A 680 26.53 21.35 17.44
C THR A 680 27.23 21.08 18.77
N HIS A 681 26.90 21.83 19.82
CA HIS A 681 27.46 21.70 21.16
C HIS A 681 26.36 21.80 22.23
N VAL A 682 26.56 21.08 23.34
CA VAL A 682 25.74 21.19 24.56
C VAL A 682 26.59 21.81 25.66
N HIS A 683 25.98 22.73 26.41
CA HIS A 683 26.57 23.36 27.58
C HIS A 683 25.97 22.70 28.83
N ASP A 684 26.80 22.10 29.67
CA ASP A 684 26.39 21.39 30.89
C ASP A 684 26.58 22.21 32.18
N GLY A 685 26.79 23.53 32.04
CA GLY A 685 27.02 24.43 33.16
C GLY A 685 28.43 24.37 33.78
N GLN A 686 29.36 23.58 33.23
CA GLN A 686 30.76 23.50 33.72
C GLN A 686 31.81 24.04 32.73
N GLY A 687 31.40 24.47 31.54
CA GLY A 687 32.28 25.01 30.51
C GLY A 687 31.85 24.57 29.12
N PHE A 688 32.30 25.29 28.10
CA PHE A 688 31.91 25.02 26.72
C PHE A 688 32.52 23.71 26.17
N ASN A 689 31.68 22.96 25.46
CA ASN A 689 31.99 22.11 24.29
C ASN A 689 32.20 20.61 24.52
N LEU A 690 31.10 19.90 24.85
CA LEU A 690 30.93 18.54 24.36
C LEU A 690 30.27 18.59 22.97
N SER A 691 31.00 18.15 21.95
CA SER A 691 30.45 18.05 20.59
C SER A 691 29.31 17.04 20.57
N ARG A 692 28.12 17.52 20.18
CA ARG A 692 26.88 16.78 20.05
C ARG A 692 26.13 17.38 18.87
N SER A 693 26.48 16.90 17.68
CA SER A 693 25.90 17.41 16.45
C SER A 693 24.45 16.97 16.30
N TYR A 694 23.55 17.95 16.45
CA TYR A 694 22.11 17.90 16.17
C TYR A 694 21.26 16.93 17.00
N ILE A 695 21.86 16.16 17.90
CA ILE A 695 21.17 15.25 18.83
C ILE A 695 21.90 15.15 20.17
N ALA A 696 21.15 15.12 21.27
CA ALA A 696 21.65 14.88 22.61
C ALA A 696 20.64 14.09 23.45
N ARG A 697 21.13 13.31 24.41
CA ARG A 697 20.29 12.64 25.42
C ARG A 697 20.66 13.13 26.82
N PHE A 698 19.67 13.31 27.66
CA PHE A 698 19.79 13.71 29.06
C PHE A 698 19.22 12.63 29.96
N THR A 699 19.83 12.49 31.14
CA THR A 699 19.34 11.64 32.23
C THR A 699 18.02 12.19 32.79
N VAL A 700 17.36 11.40 33.65
CA VAL A 700 16.13 11.82 34.37
C VAL A 700 16.31 13.11 35.15
N ASN A 701 17.54 13.45 35.55
CA ASN A 701 17.87 14.64 36.33
C ASN A 701 18.47 15.76 35.45
N GLY A 702 18.35 15.67 34.13
CA GLY A 702 18.80 16.72 33.21
C GLY A 702 20.30 16.83 33.00
N LEU A 703 21.10 15.90 33.52
CA LEU A 703 22.54 15.79 33.18
C LEU A 703 22.71 15.14 31.80
N LEU A 704 23.70 15.58 31.03
CA LEU A 704 24.02 14.97 29.74
C LEU A 704 24.37 13.48 29.90
N ASP A 705 23.72 12.63 29.12
CA ASP A 705 23.95 11.19 29.13
C ASP A 705 25.08 10.79 28.18
N ASN A 706 26.26 10.58 28.74
CA ASN A 706 27.46 10.19 28.00
C ASN A 706 27.45 8.75 27.48
N THR A 707 26.44 7.94 27.82
CA THR A 707 26.29 6.57 27.28
C THR A 707 25.55 6.56 25.93
N PHE A 708 25.02 7.70 25.48
CA PHE A 708 24.32 7.82 24.20
C PHE A 708 25.31 7.90 23.04
N VAL A 709 25.22 6.95 22.12
CA VAL A 709 26.14 6.75 20.99
C VAL A 709 25.78 7.67 19.82
N ALA A 710 26.15 8.94 19.92
CA ALA A 710 25.96 9.97 18.89
C ALA A 710 27.28 10.64 18.49
N ASN A 711 28.24 9.83 18.03
CA ASN A 711 29.54 10.33 17.55
C ASN A 711 29.92 9.64 16.22
N PRO A 712 29.91 10.36 15.08
CA PRO A 712 29.71 11.80 14.92
C PRO A 712 28.26 12.32 15.05
N GLY A 713 27.25 11.46 15.22
CA GLY A 713 25.84 11.86 15.22
C GLY A 713 25.31 12.14 13.80
N ALA A 714 24.27 12.95 13.68
CA ALA A 714 23.77 13.41 12.38
C ALA A 714 24.73 14.45 11.76
N ASN A 715 24.73 14.59 10.43
CA ASN A 715 25.58 15.57 9.74
C ASN A 715 24.90 16.91 9.40
N ASN A 716 23.58 17.02 9.57
CA ASN A 716 22.79 18.26 9.46
C ASN A 716 21.64 18.21 10.48
N PRO A 717 20.89 19.32 10.65
CA PRO A 717 19.85 19.43 11.67
C PRO A 717 18.79 18.33 11.68
N ILE A 718 18.34 18.01 12.89
CA ILE A 718 17.18 17.14 13.17
C ILE A 718 15.98 18.04 13.47
N TYR A 719 14.88 17.80 12.77
CA TYR A 719 13.65 18.58 12.87
C TYR A 719 12.57 17.87 13.70
N VAL A 720 12.57 16.54 13.70
CA VAL A 720 11.61 15.74 14.45
C VAL A 720 12.28 14.51 15.06
N ILE A 721 11.88 14.19 16.28
CA ILE A 721 12.21 12.96 16.99
C ILE A 721 10.91 12.36 17.52
N GLN A 722 10.74 11.05 17.37
CA GLN A 722 9.62 10.32 17.94
C GLN A 722 10.07 8.98 18.50
N ARG A 723 9.68 8.67 19.74
CA ARG A 723 9.89 7.34 20.33
C ARG A 723 8.96 6.32 19.67
N GLN A 724 9.50 5.13 19.38
CA GLN A 724 8.74 3.95 18.99
C GLN A 724 8.44 3.10 20.22
N ASP A 725 7.21 3.18 20.72
CA ASP A 725 6.75 2.32 21.80
C ASP A 725 6.44 0.89 21.32
N PRO A 726 6.63 -0.14 22.18
CA PRO A 726 7.27 -0.14 23.50
C PRO A 726 8.80 -0.40 23.42
N LYS A 727 9.43 -0.24 22.26
CA LYS A 727 10.80 -0.72 22.01
C LYS A 727 11.90 0.28 22.37
N ASP A 728 11.54 1.49 22.82
CA ASP A 728 12.44 2.64 23.05
C ASP A 728 13.37 2.96 21.87
N LYS A 729 13.04 2.48 20.67
CA LYS A 729 13.74 2.89 19.45
C LYS A 729 13.32 4.32 19.13
N ILE A 730 14.18 5.05 18.44
CA ILE A 730 13.99 6.48 18.22
C ILE A 730 13.98 6.74 16.72
N PHE A 731 12.85 7.22 16.19
CA PHE A 731 12.81 7.77 14.83
C PHE A 731 13.35 9.19 14.84
N ILE A 732 14.19 9.50 13.86
CA ILE A 732 14.72 10.85 13.64
C ILE A 732 14.45 11.27 12.20
N GLY A 733 14.02 12.51 12.01
CA GLY A 733 13.76 13.13 10.71
C GLY A 733 14.35 14.53 10.66
N GLY A 734 14.89 14.94 9.51
CA GLY A 734 15.54 16.25 9.41
C GLY A 734 16.17 16.52 8.05
N ALA A 735 17.19 17.37 8.03
CA ALA A 735 17.96 17.74 6.83
C ALA A 735 19.25 16.90 6.64
N PHE A 736 19.50 15.92 7.50
CA PHE A 736 20.69 15.06 7.46
C PHE A 736 20.70 14.07 6.29
N THR A 737 21.90 13.69 5.88
CA THR A 737 22.16 12.67 4.86
C THR A 737 22.99 11.50 5.40
N SER A 738 23.52 11.63 6.62
CA SER A 738 24.16 10.54 7.34
C SER A 738 23.96 10.66 8.85
N TYR A 739 24.05 9.52 9.53
CA TYR A 739 24.08 9.42 11.00
C TYR A 739 25.16 8.41 11.42
N ASN A 740 26.04 8.81 12.32
CA ASN A 740 27.22 8.03 12.75
C ASN A 740 28.03 7.46 11.56
N GLY A 741 28.18 8.24 10.48
CA GLY A 741 28.88 7.83 9.26
C GLY A 741 28.09 6.90 8.31
N VAL A 742 26.92 6.40 8.72
CA VAL A 742 26.04 5.59 7.86
C VAL A 742 25.13 6.51 7.05
N VAL A 743 25.08 6.30 5.72
CA VAL A 743 24.19 7.05 4.84
C VAL A 743 22.72 6.78 5.21
N ARG A 744 22.01 7.84 5.56
CA ARG A 744 20.59 7.86 5.92
C ARG A 744 20.01 9.19 5.49
N ASN A 745 19.33 9.19 4.36
CA ASN A 745 18.78 10.41 3.80
C ASN A 745 17.49 10.79 4.53
N TYR A 746 17.58 11.87 5.33
CA TYR A 746 16.51 12.62 5.98
C TYR A 746 15.62 11.87 6.98
N VAL A 747 15.73 10.54 7.07
CA VAL A 747 15.04 9.69 8.03
C VAL A 747 15.94 8.54 8.48
N ALA A 748 15.92 8.25 9.79
CA ALA A 748 16.59 7.09 10.36
C ALA A 748 15.84 6.59 11.60
N ARG A 749 16.12 5.34 11.98
CA ARG A 749 15.79 4.81 13.31
C ARG A 749 17.07 4.51 14.08
N LEU A 750 17.07 4.81 15.37
CA LEU A 750 18.13 4.56 16.32
C LEU A 750 17.67 3.51 17.33
N ASN A 751 18.62 2.74 17.85
CA ASN A 751 18.43 1.94 19.05
C ASN A 751 18.34 2.84 20.29
N PRO A 752 17.83 2.35 21.43
CA PRO A 752 17.71 3.15 22.65
C PRO A 752 19.03 3.81 23.07
N ASN A 753 20.16 3.14 22.85
CA ASN A 753 21.50 3.68 23.15
C ASN A 753 22.01 4.74 22.14
N GLY A 754 21.23 5.14 21.13
CA GLY A 754 21.62 6.13 20.12
C GLY A 754 22.38 5.58 18.91
N SER A 755 22.79 4.31 18.93
CA SER A 755 23.39 3.66 17.76
C SER A 755 22.38 3.51 16.62
N VAL A 756 22.85 3.53 15.38
CA VAL A 756 22.00 3.33 14.20
C VAL A 756 21.36 1.96 14.23
N ASP A 757 20.05 1.89 14.05
CA ASP A 757 19.38 0.63 13.77
C ASP A 757 19.56 0.27 12.30
N THR A 758 20.36 -0.76 12.03
CA THR A 758 20.68 -1.22 10.67
C THR A 758 19.52 -1.98 10.01
N THR A 759 18.55 -2.46 10.78
CA THR A 759 17.34 -3.12 10.25
C THR A 759 16.37 -2.14 9.60
N PHE A 760 16.48 -0.85 9.95
CA PHE A 760 15.77 0.23 9.29
C PHE A 760 16.67 0.85 8.23
N ASN A 761 16.46 0.49 6.96
CA ASN A 761 17.23 1.03 5.84
C ASN A 761 16.28 1.66 4.81
N PRO A 762 16.20 3.01 4.76
CA PRO A 762 15.34 3.69 3.81
C PRO A 762 15.89 3.67 2.37
N GLY A 763 17.05 3.04 2.10
CA GLY A 763 17.66 3.03 0.77
C GLY A 763 17.98 4.45 0.31
N THR A 764 17.51 4.84 -0.88
CA THR A 764 17.61 6.24 -1.35
C THR A 764 16.75 7.21 -0.54
N GLY A 765 15.73 6.71 0.18
CA GLY A 765 14.94 7.46 1.15
C GLY A 765 14.16 8.63 0.55
N ALA A 766 13.83 9.61 1.38
CA ALA A 766 13.30 10.89 0.90
C ALA A 766 14.40 11.62 0.09
N ASN A 767 14.02 12.43 -0.89
CA ASN A 767 14.97 13.29 -1.63
C ASN A 767 15.05 14.72 -1.08
N GLY A 768 14.47 14.97 0.08
CA GLY A 768 14.49 16.26 0.77
C GLY A 768 14.12 16.11 2.25
N PRO A 769 14.18 17.22 3.02
CA PRO A 769 14.04 17.17 4.47
C PRO A 769 12.69 16.64 4.94
N VAL A 770 12.72 15.90 6.05
CA VAL A 770 11.53 15.46 6.79
C VAL A 770 11.31 16.40 7.98
N TYR A 771 10.10 16.93 8.11
CA TYR A 771 9.73 17.93 9.12
C TYR A 771 8.92 17.35 10.28
N ALA A 772 8.07 16.35 10.03
CA ALA A 772 7.26 15.72 11.07
C ALA A 772 6.97 14.25 10.80
N PHE A 773 6.60 13.56 11.87
CA PHE A 773 6.16 12.17 11.87
C PHE A 773 4.77 12.04 12.47
N ASP A 774 4.05 11.04 12.02
CA ASP A 774 2.85 10.54 12.66
C ASP A 774 2.96 9.00 12.71
N TRP A 775 2.87 8.46 13.92
CA TRP A 775 3.09 7.04 14.18
C TRP A 775 1.76 6.37 14.46
N ASN A 776 1.42 5.37 13.65
CA ASN A 776 0.24 4.56 13.88
C ASN A 776 0.66 3.20 14.45
N ASP A 777 0.45 3.04 15.76
CA ASP A 777 0.76 1.82 16.51
C ASP A 777 -0.02 0.59 16.02
N TYR A 778 -1.28 0.78 15.63
CA TYR A 778 -2.17 -0.31 15.25
C TYR A 778 -1.67 -1.04 14.00
N ILE A 779 -1.26 -0.29 12.97
CA ILE A 779 -0.79 -0.86 11.70
C ILE A 779 0.75 -0.87 11.59
N ARG A 780 1.46 -0.39 12.61
CA ARG A 780 2.93 -0.28 12.66
C ARG A 780 3.50 0.47 11.45
N ARG A 781 2.89 1.60 11.11
CA ARG A 781 3.33 2.46 9.99
C ARG A 781 3.76 3.82 10.49
N LEU A 782 4.82 4.33 9.88
CA LEU A 782 5.29 5.69 10.11
C LEU A 782 4.90 6.53 8.91
N ARG A 783 4.16 7.60 9.13
CA ARG A 783 3.95 8.64 8.14
C ARG A 783 5.01 9.70 8.33
N ILE A 784 5.59 10.14 7.23
CA ILE A 784 6.60 11.17 7.20
C ILE A 784 6.09 12.30 6.33
N VAL A 785 6.26 13.54 6.79
CA VAL A 785 5.94 14.74 6.00
C VAL A 785 7.12 15.68 5.95
N GLY A 786 7.24 16.43 4.87
CA GLY A 786 8.47 17.17 4.62
C GLY A 786 8.45 18.09 3.41
N GLY A 787 9.66 18.50 3.01
CA GLY A 787 9.93 19.25 1.78
C GLY A 787 10.41 18.36 0.62
N PHE A 788 10.25 17.04 0.72
CA PHE A 788 10.65 16.09 -0.32
C PHE A 788 9.62 15.99 -1.45
N THR A 789 10.07 15.60 -2.63
CA THR A 789 9.21 15.34 -3.80
C THR A 789 9.09 13.86 -4.13
N SER A 790 9.97 13.01 -3.59
CA SER A 790 9.93 11.55 -3.76
C SER A 790 10.48 10.81 -2.55
N TYR A 791 10.03 9.57 -2.37
CA TYR A 791 10.60 8.60 -1.44
C TYR A 791 10.97 7.31 -2.18
N GLN A 792 12.22 6.86 -2.07
CA GLN A 792 12.75 5.71 -2.82
C GLN A 792 12.54 5.81 -4.34
N GLY A 793 12.61 7.02 -4.90
CA GLY A 793 12.35 7.28 -6.31
C GLY A 793 10.86 7.33 -6.70
N VAL A 794 9.94 6.98 -5.80
CA VAL A 794 8.49 7.08 -6.01
C VAL A 794 8.03 8.51 -5.71
N SER A 795 7.29 9.13 -6.65
CA SER A 795 6.77 10.48 -6.47
C SER A 795 5.82 10.57 -5.28
N ARG A 796 6.21 11.37 -4.28
CA ARG A 796 5.51 11.56 -3.00
C ARG A 796 5.74 12.99 -2.49
N PRO A 797 5.16 14.02 -3.14
CA PRO A 797 5.38 15.39 -2.73
C PRO A 797 4.83 15.67 -1.33
N GLY A 798 5.73 15.92 -0.39
CA GLY A 798 5.43 16.39 0.96
C GLY A 798 4.89 15.35 1.95
N ILE A 799 4.47 14.16 1.52
CA ILE A 799 3.97 13.09 2.41
C ILE A 799 4.27 11.69 1.86
N ALA A 800 4.72 10.78 2.72
CA ALA A 800 4.88 9.36 2.43
C ALA A 800 4.55 8.50 3.66
N GLN A 801 4.01 7.30 3.43
CA GLN A 801 3.92 6.25 4.45
C GLN A 801 5.06 5.26 4.25
N ILE A 802 5.66 4.81 5.35
CA ILE A 802 6.78 3.85 5.34
C ILE A 802 6.59 2.77 6.40
N PHE A 803 7.14 1.59 6.13
CA PHE A 803 7.17 0.51 7.10
C PHE A 803 8.13 0.86 8.23
N ALA A 804 7.63 1.01 9.46
CA ALA A 804 8.50 1.31 10.59
C ALA A 804 9.52 0.21 10.86
N SER A 805 9.26 -1.04 10.50
CA SER A 805 10.21 -2.15 10.69
C SER A 805 11.46 -2.00 9.82
N ALA A 806 11.31 -1.54 8.58
CA ALA A 806 12.34 -1.61 7.54
C ALA A 806 12.74 -0.26 6.94
N GLY A 807 11.92 0.78 7.07
CA GLY A 807 12.10 2.06 6.37
C GLY A 807 11.79 2.01 4.88
N SER A 808 11.27 0.88 4.37
CA SER A 808 10.84 0.79 2.98
C SER A 808 9.55 1.59 2.74
N PHE A 809 9.41 2.11 1.51
CA PHE A 809 8.18 2.77 1.08
C PHE A 809 6.97 1.85 1.27
N ASP A 810 5.90 2.37 1.87
CA ASP A 810 4.63 1.67 2.00
C ASP A 810 3.60 2.26 1.02
N PRO A 811 3.19 1.52 -0.02
CA PRO A 811 2.13 1.96 -0.91
C PRO A 811 0.76 1.93 -0.24
N ALA A 812 0.59 1.34 0.95
CA ALA A 812 -0.72 1.18 1.60
C ALA A 812 -1.37 2.49 2.10
N LEU A 813 -0.79 3.67 1.85
CA LEU A 813 -1.55 4.94 1.89
C LEU A 813 -2.72 4.95 0.88
N PHE A 814 -2.95 3.87 0.12
CA PHE A 814 -4.11 3.65 -0.76
C PHE A 814 -5.13 2.64 -0.19
N LEU A 815 -4.91 2.09 1.01
CA LEU A 815 -5.76 1.03 1.53
C LEU A 815 -5.84 1.07 3.07
N LEU A 816 -6.74 1.89 3.62
CA LEU A 816 -7.26 1.69 4.96
C LEU A 816 -8.70 2.25 5.06
N ILE A 817 -9.71 1.41 4.87
CA ILE A 817 -11.03 1.70 5.42
C ILE A 817 -11.01 1.16 6.85
N ILE A 818 -11.03 2.07 7.82
CA ILE A 818 -11.55 1.77 9.15
C ILE A 818 -12.57 2.86 9.42
N ASP A 819 -13.85 2.54 9.39
CA ASP A 819 -14.90 3.42 9.91
C ASP A 819 -15.56 2.80 11.14
N SER A 820 -15.06 3.28 12.30
CA SER A 820 -15.68 3.68 13.58
C SER A 820 -16.97 2.99 14.14
N PRO A 821 -17.60 3.48 15.23
CA PRO A 821 -17.19 3.31 16.61
C PRO A 821 -18.38 2.79 17.45
N THR A 822 -18.79 1.53 17.30
CA THR A 822 -19.68 0.89 18.30
C THR A 822 -19.29 -0.56 18.46
N GLY A 823 -18.78 -0.90 19.64
CA GLY A 823 -18.24 -2.22 19.94
C GLY A 823 -19.24 -3.35 19.71
N SER A 824 -18.85 -4.29 18.85
CA SER A 824 -18.86 -5.72 19.14
C SER A 824 -18.18 -6.45 17.99
N ILE A 825 -17.18 -7.25 18.33
CA ILE A 825 -16.43 -8.13 17.44
C ILE A 825 -17.37 -9.19 16.86
N LYS A 826 -17.38 -9.37 15.54
CA LYS A 826 -17.38 -10.69 14.88
C LYS A 826 -16.61 -10.61 13.57
#